data_AF-A0A8B9HD51-F1
#
_entry.id   AF-A0A8B9HD51-F1
#
_cell.length_a   1.000
_cell.length_b   1.000
_cell.length_c   1.000
_cell.angle_alpha   90.00
_cell.angle_beta   90.00
_cell.angle_gamma   90.00
#
_symmetry.space_group_name_H-M   'P 1'
#
loop_
_entity.id
_entity.type
_entity.pdbx_description
1 polymer ?
#
loop_
_entity_poly.entity_id
_entity_poly.type
_entity_poly.pdbx_seq_one_letter_code
_entity_poly.pdbx_strand_id
1 'polypeptide(L)'
;MIITLMLRPPLLQAIFNGDPEEIRMLIFKSEDINALDAEKRTPLHAAAFLGDAEIIELLILSGARVNAKDNMWLTPLHRAVASRSEEAVRVLIRHSADVNARDKNWQTPLHVAAANKALRCAEVIIPLLSSVNVSDRGGRTALHHAALNGHTEVEWSVHTVGVRHCPHKYIVWPKPGQATLNHVHHHVYELLVFEVNVDQVTLTVPLSLLQSRDGKSPLHMTAVHGRFTRSQTLIQNGGEIDSVDKDGNTPLHIAARYGHELLINTLITSGADCTRCIVVLYLFLCMLHGPLFFFSGRNVECVKLLLSSGSDHNRTDKHGRTPLHYAAASRHFQCLETLVSCGTCINATDQWGRSALHYAAASDLDRRCLEFLLKSGATASLKDKQGYSAVHYAAAYGHRHCLELENHQDEMESSSTRSPLHLAAYHGHAQALEVLLQGHCEVDQGDEVGRTALALAALRGHTDCALTLLNHGASPRSRDSGRGRTPIHLAVMNGHTSCVRLLLEDSDCADLKSFVVCVCVFVRTPLMLAVVGGHVDAVSLLLEREASVDTADHQGLTALHLGLLCGQEECVQCLLEQEASVLLGDSKGRTALHLAAARGHASWLSELLNIACSEPPTPPLRDNQGYTPLHWACYNGHEGCVEVLLEQKGCRCFDGNPFTPLHCAVVNDHESCATLLLEAMGSEIVTCKDSRDRAPLHAAAFAGNVDCVQLLLAHDAPVDAVDQSGRSALMMAAERGAVGVALLTSASADLSLTDQKGNTALHLACSKGKEDCALLILEKLPDTTIVKATNSALQTPLHLAVHSGLKQTVKELLSRGASVQVLDENGFTPALACAPSKEVANCLALILATMMPFCSPCSSGAPSPGALLRSLPRQAPKGSQGPRGPSSEGTTTENDSDSETF
;
A
#
# COMPACT_ATOMS: atom_id res chain seq x y z
N MET A 1 -12.92 39.51 -14.75
CA MET A 1 -13.94 40.21 -13.94
C MET A 1 -15.26 40.46 -14.68
N ILE A 2 -15.25 40.94 -15.93
CA ILE A 2 -16.50 41.29 -16.66
C ILE A 2 -17.44 40.09 -16.86
N ILE A 3 -16.92 38.91 -17.23
CA ILE A 3 -17.73 37.70 -17.50
C ILE A 3 -18.52 37.22 -16.26
N THR A 4 -18.06 37.55 -15.05
CA THR A 4 -18.68 37.10 -13.78
C THR A 4 -19.80 38.01 -13.27
N LEU A 5 -20.10 39.12 -13.97
CA LEU A 5 -21.19 40.03 -13.59
C LEU A 5 -22.56 39.54 -14.08
N MET A 6 -22.65 38.85 -15.23
CA MET A 6 -23.93 38.48 -15.86
C MET A 6 -24.69 37.33 -15.18
N LEU A 7 -24.13 36.76 -14.11
CA LEU A 7 -24.72 35.66 -13.31
C LEU A 7 -25.07 36.11 -11.88
N ARG A 8 -25.11 37.43 -11.62
CA ARG A 8 -25.41 38.01 -10.30
C ARG A 8 -26.85 38.52 -10.23
N PRO A 9 -27.49 38.54 -9.03
CA PRO A 9 -28.78 39.19 -8.84
C PRO A 9 -28.75 40.68 -9.24
N PRO A 10 -29.83 41.26 -9.79
CA PRO A 10 -29.84 42.65 -10.28
C PRO A 10 -29.44 43.67 -9.20
N LEU A 11 -30.04 43.57 -8.00
CA LEU A 11 -29.64 44.37 -6.83
C LEU A 11 -28.14 44.31 -6.51
N LEU A 12 -27.49 43.15 -6.70
CA LEU A 12 -26.06 43.01 -6.46
C LEU A 12 -25.22 43.69 -7.55
N GLN A 13 -25.69 43.69 -8.80
CA GLN A 13 -25.07 44.39 -9.90
C GLN A 13 -25.16 45.92 -9.72
N ALA A 14 -26.35 46.44 -9.34
CA ALA A 14 -26.55 47.86 -9.05
C ALA A 14 -25.61 48.37 -7.93
N ILE A 15 -25.39 47.57 -6.88
CA ILE A 15 -24.43 47.89 -5.81
C ILE A 15 -22.99 48.01 -6.33
N PHE A 16 -22.55 47.14 -7.25
CA PHE A 16 -21.22 47.27 -7.86
C PHE A 16 -21.13 48.42 -8.89
N ASN A 17 -22.25 48.89 -9.43
CA ASN A 17 -22.30 50.08 -10.28
C ASN A 17 -22.26 51.39 -9.47
N GLY A 18 -22.72 51.36 -8.21
CA GLY A 18 -22.70 52.52 -7.31
C GLY A 18 -23.82 53.54 -7.52
N ASP A 19 -24.96 53.12 -8.11
CA ASP A 19 -26.13 54.00 -8.31
C ASP A 19 -27.16 53.79 -7.16
N PRO A 20 -27.27 54.74 -6.20
CA PRO A 20 -28.19 54.60 -5.07
C PRO A 20 -29.66 54.70 -5.48
N GLU A 21 -29.99 55.37 -6.59
CA GLU A 21 -31.37 55.49 -7.06
C GLU A 21 -31.82 54.21 -7.79
N GLU A 22 -30.93 53.57 -8.55
CA GLU A 22 -31.16 52.21 -9.08
C GLU A 22 -31.41 51.21 -7.94
N ILE A 23 -30.58 51.26 -6.88
CA ILE A 23 -30.73 50.41 -5.69
C ILE A 23 -32.07 50.66 -4.97
N ARG A 24 -32.46 51.93 -4.73
CA ARG A 24 -33.77 52.29 -4.14
C ARG A 24 -34.93 51.77 -4.99
N MET A 25 -34.84 51.91 -6.31
CA MET A 25 -35.86 51.43 -7.25
C MET A 25 -36.00 49.90 -7.27
N LEU A 26 -34.89 49.16 -7.16
CA LEU A 26 -34.92 47.69 -7.09
C LEU A 26 -35.47 47.18 -5.75
N ILE A 27 -35.13 47.84 -4.64
CA ILE A 27 -35.72 47.57 -3.31
C ILE A 27 -37.24 47.82 -3.35
N PHE A 28 -37.70 48.93 -3.95
CA PHE A 28 -39.14 49.23 -4.07
C PHE A 28 -39.89 48.20 -4.96
N LYS A 29 -39.22 47.58 -5.92
CA LYS A 29 -39.75 46.50 -6.75
C LYS A 29 -39.84 45.14 -6.04
N SER A 30 -39.55 45.07 -4.75
CA SER A 30 -39.58 43.85 -3.91
C SER A 30 -38.61 42.75 -4.35
N GLU A 31 -37.44 43.12 -4.89
CA GLU A 31 -36.33 42.15 -5.04
C GLU A 31 -35.86 41.61 -3.68
N ASP A 32 -35.35 40.38 -3.66
CA ASP A 32 -34.83 39.78 -2.43
C ASP A 32 -33.54 40.48 -1.97
N ILE A 33 -33.67 41.30 -0.94
CA ILE A 33 -32.60 42.06 -0.27
C ILE A 33 -31.52 41.13 0.33
N ASN A 34 -31.85 39.85 0.54
CA ASN A 34 -30.93 38.82 1.04
C ASN A 34 -30.52 37.82 -0.06
N ALA A 35 -30.75 38.13 -1.34
CA ALA A 35 -30.36 37.30 -2.47
C ALA A 35 -28.88 36.91 -2.40
N LEU A 36 -28.58 35.67 -2.77
CA LEU A 36 -27.23 35.10 -2.66
C LEU A 36 -26.62 34.93 -4.06
N ASP A 37 -25.38 35.37 -4.23
CA ASP A 37 -24.59 35.02 -5.42
C ASP A 37 -23.95 33.62 -5.31
N ALA A 38 -23.18 33.24 -6.33
CA ALA A 38 -22.44 31.96 -6.35
C ALA A 38 -21.45 31.79 -5.19
N GLU A 39 -21.03 32.88 -4.52
CA GLU A 39 -20.17 32.87 -3.34
C GLU A 39 -20.97 32.97 -2.02
N LYS A 40 -22.31 32.88 -2.09
CA LYS A 40 -23.26 33.13 -0.99
C LYS A 40 -23.10 34.50 -0.33
N ARG A 41 -22.62 35.51 -1.08
CA ARG A 41 -22.60 36.90 -0.62
C ARG A 41 -24.00 37.50 -0.78
N THR A 42 -24.46 38.19 0.26
CA THR A 42 -25.64 39.06 0.20
C THR A 42 -25.27 40.43 -0.40
N PRO A 43 -26.25 41.22 -0.90
CA PRO A 43 -26.09 42.65 -1.19
C PRO A 43 -25.28 43.42 -0.14
N LEU A 44 -25.55 43.16 1.15
CA LEU A 44 -24.86 43.79 2.27
C LEU A 44 -23.35 43.48 2.34
N HIS A 45 -22.91 42.29 1.87
CA HIS A 45 -21.47 41.97 1.77
C HIS A 45 -20.78 42.78 0.67
N ALA A 46 -21.47 43.07 -0.45
CA ALA A 46 -20.92 43.89 -1.52
C ALA A 46 -20.83 45.36 -1.10
N ALA A 47 -21.88 45.92 -0.49
CA ALA A 47 -21.85 47.27 0.05
C ALA A 47 -20.75 47.43 1.12
N ALA A 48 -20.59 46.47 2.02
CA ALA A 48 -19.50 46.45 3.00
C ALA A 48 -18.09 46.30 2.37
N PHE A 49 -17.96 45.56 1.27
CA PHE A 49 -16.71 45.45 0.53
C PHE A 49 -16.32 46.76 -0.17
N LEU A 50 -17.32 47.51 -0.69
CA LEU A 50 -17.12 48.86 -1.23
C LEU A 50 -16.87 49.90 -0.13
N GLY A 51 -17.35 49.64 1.09
CA GLY A 51 -17.20 50.53 2.24
C GLY A 51 -18.25 51.66 2.31
N ASP A 52 -19.31 51.56 1.51
CA ASP A 52 -20.37 52.56 1.40
C ASP A 52 -21.36 52.47 2.57
N ALA A 53 -21.26 53.42 3.51
CA ALA A 53 -22.07 53.45 4.71
C ALA A 53 -23.57 53.73 4.43
N GLU A 54 -23.90 54.52 3.40
CA GLU A 54 -25.28 54.91 3.07
C GLU A 54 -26.05 53.74 2.45
N ILE A 55 -25.42 53.00 1.53
CA ILE A 55 -26.00 51.79 0.94
C ILE A 55 -26.14 50.69 2.01
N ILE A 56 -25.16 50.56 2.93
CA ILE A 56 -25.25 49.63 4.08
C ILE A 56 -26.46 49.96 4.96
N GLU A 57 -26.63 51.23 5.36
CA GLU A 57 -27.74 51.65 6.22
C GLU A 57 -29.09 51.44 5.52
N LEU A 58 -29.20 51.81 4.23
CA LEU A 58 -30.39 51.58 3.41
C LEU A 58 -30.77 50.09 3.34
N LEU A 59 -29.81 49.20 3.06
CA LEU A 59 -30.05 47.76 2.97
C LEU A 59 -30.50 47.18 4.33
N ILE A 60 -29.88 47.61 5.44
CA ILE A 60 -30.24 47.13 6.79
C ILE A 60 -31.64 47.59 7.18
N LEU A 61 -31.99 48.86 6.96
CA LEU A 61 -33.33 49.39 7.20
C LEU A 61 -34.40 48.68 6.35
N SER A 62 -34.01 48.19 5.16
CA SER A 62 -34.87 47.41 4.27
C SER A 62 -35.00 45.93 4.68
N GLY A 63 -34.25 45.45 5.68
CA GLY A 63 -34.33 44.06 6.18
C GLY A 63 -33.15 43.15 5.80
N ALA A 64 -31.99 43.70 5.41
CA ALA A 64 -30.79 42.90 5.18
C ALA A 64 -30.24 42.28 6.48
N ARG A 65 -29.82 41.02 6.42
CA ARG A 65 -29.25 40.28 7.55
C ARG A 65 -27.82 40.75 7.87
N VAL A 66 -27.69 41.61 8.88
CA VAL A 66 -26.42 42.21 9.35
C VAL A 66 -25.31 41.19 9.60
N ASN A 67 -25.65 40.06 10.23
CA ASN A 67 -24.72 38.97 10.57
C ASN A 67 -24.79 37.77 9.61
N ALA A 68 -25.21 37.99 8.35
CA ALA A 68 -25.10 36.98 7.31
C ALA A 68 -23.63 36.53 7.12
N LYS A 69 -23.44 35.30 6.62
CA LYS A 69 -22.12 34.70 6.39
C LYS A 69 -21.99 34.22 4.96
N ASP A 70 -20.93 34.64 4.27
CA ASP A 70 -20.60 34.17 2.93
C ASP A 70 -20.02 32.75 2.92
N ASN A 71 -19.64 32.22 1.74
CA ASN A 71 -19.02 30.90 1.61
C ASN A 71 -17.70 30.74 2.41
N MET A 72 -17.07 31.82 2.89
CA MET A 72 -15.89 31.79 3.76
C MET A 72 -16.21 32.10 5.24
N TRP A 73 -17.50 32.18 5.58
CA TRP A 73 -18.02 32.58 6.89
C TRP A 73 -17.65 34.00 7.31
N LEU A 74 -17.17 34.83 6.36
CA LEU A 74 -16.98 36.25 6.59
C LEU A 74 -18.35 36.90 6.74
N THR A 75 -18.47 37.82 7.69
CA THR A 75 -19.65 38.69 7.83
C THR A 75 -19.44 40.00 7.05
N PRO A 76 -20.48 40.81 6.80
CA PRO A 76 -20.32 42.15 6.27
C PRO A 76 -19.30 42.99 7.07
N LEU A 77 -19.24 42.84 8.40
CA LEU A 77 -18.25 43.50 9.24
C LEU A 77 -16.79 43.12 8.87
N HIS A 78 -16.52 41.85 8.55
CA HIS A 78 -15.18 41.45 8.07
C HIS A 78 -14.83 42.13 6.74
N ARG A 79 -15.80 42.31 5.84
CA ARG A 79 -15.61 43.00 4.55
C ARG A 79 -15.39 44.51 4.73
N ALA A 80 -16.15 45.15 5.62
CA ALA A 80 -15.99 46.57 5.96
C ALA A 80 -14.64 46.89 6.63
N VAL A 81 -14.14 45.98 7.48
CA VAL A 81 -12.80 46.10 8.06
C VAL A 81 -11.71 45.88 7.02
N ALA A 82 -11.89 44.93 6.08
CA ALA A 82 -10.95 44.71 4.98
C ALA A 82 -10.87 45.92 4.03
N SER A 83 -11.99 46.61 3.78
CA SER A 83 -12.05 47.84 2.98
C SER A 83 -11.58 49.10 3.73
N ARG A 84 -11.26 48.99 5.02
CA ARG A 84 -10.77 50.08 5.91
C ARG A 84 -11.77 51.23 6.13
N SER A 85 -13.07 51.03 5.86
CA SER A 85 -14.10 52.04 6.07
C SER A 85 -14.55 52.07 7.53
N GLU A 86 -14.15 53.09 8.30
CA GLU A 86 -14.56 53.25 9.71
C GLU A 86 -16.07 53.49 9.78
N GLU A 87 -16.60 54.29 8.87
CA GLU A 87 -17.99 54.72 8.83
C GLU A 87 -18.91 53.52 8.56
N ALA A 88 -18.55 52.63 7.61
CA ALA A 88 -19.27 51.37 7.39
C ALA A 88 -19.20 50.43 8.61
N VAL A 89 -18.03 50.34 9.27
CA VAL A 89 -17.86 49.56 10.51
C VAL A 89 -18.76 50.10 11.62
N ARG A 90 -18.85 51.43 11.80
CA ARG A 90 -19.73 52.06 12.80
C ARG A 90 -21.20 51.81 12.51
N VAL A 91 -21.66 51.93 11.25
CA VAL A 91 -23.06 51.65 10.89
C VAL A 91 -23.40 50.18 11.19
N LEU A 92 -22.55 49.23 10.78
CA LEU A 92 -22.75 47.81 11.05
C LEU A 92 -22.82 47.52 12.57
N ILE A 93 -21.92 48.10 13.36
CA ILE A 93 -21.90 47.93 14.83
C ILE A 93 -23.16 48.55 15.48
N ARG A 94 -23.61 49.74 15.05
CA ARG A 94 -24.88 50.34 15.52
C ARG A 94 -26.08 49.42 15.30
N HIS A 95 -26.10 48.69 14.19
CA HIS A 95 -27.13 47.69 13.87
C HIS A 95 -26.80 46.28 14.39
N SER A 96 -26.04 46.18 15.49
CA SER A 96 -25.74 44.91 16.19
C SER A 96 -24.95 43.87 15.36
N ALA A 97 -23.99 44.32 14.56
CA ALA A 97 -23.00 43.42 13.97
C ALA A 97 -22.11 42.77 15.05
N ASP A 98 -21.89 41.47 14.93
CA ASP A 98 -21.07 40.70 15.85
C ASP A 98 -19.56 40.96 15.62
N VAL A 99 -18.97 41.76 16.51
CA VAL A 99 -17.53 42.07 16.53
C VAL A 99 -16.63 40.89 16.92
N ASN A 100 -17.20 39.85 17.53
CA ASN A 100 -16.49 38.61 17.89
C ASN A 100 -16.70 37.49 16.86
N ALA A 101 -17.43 37.75 15.76
CA ALA A 101 -17.72 36.79 14.72
C ALA A 101 -16.45 36.15 14.16
N ARG A 102 -16.49 34.84 13.88
CA ARG A 102 -15.36 34.09 13.33
C ARG A 102 -15.63 33.56 11.92
N ASP A 103 -14.66 33.74 11.04
CA ASP A 103 -14.61 33.17 9.69
C ASP A 103 -14.22 31.67 9.69
N LYS A 104 -14.06 31.06 8.50
CA LYS A 104 -13.60 29.66 8.36
C LYS A 104 -12.18 29.40 8.89
N ASN A 105 -11.34 30.42 8.95
CA ASN A 105 -9.99 30.37 9.51
C ASN A 105 -9.96 30.74 11.00
N TRP A 106 -11.12 30.92 11.63
CA TRP A 106 -11.31 31.38 13.01
C TRP A 106 -10.82 32.81 13.29
N GLN A 107 -10.54 33.58 12.24
CA GLN A 107 -10.18 34.98 12.32
C GLN A 107 -11.39 35.80 12.75
N THR A 108 -11.15 36.78 13.62
CA THR A 108 -12.11 37.81 14.01
C THR A 108 -11.91 39.07 13.15
N PRO A 109 -12.84 40.03 13.14
CA PRO A 109 -12.63 41.34 12.52
C PRO A 109 -11.31 42.01 12.92
N LEU A 110 -10.84 41.85 14.17
CA LEU A 110 -9.54 42.37 14.61
C LEU A 110 -8.34 41.74 13.87
N HIS A 111 -8.39 40.43 13.57
CA HIS A 111 -7.34 39.78 12.77
C HIS A 111 -7.29 40.36 11.36
N VAL A 112 -8.45 40.61 10.76
CA VAL A 112 -8.57 41.26 9.45
C VAL A 112 -8.05 42.70 9.51
N ALA A 113 -8.34 43.46 10.58
CA ALA A 113 -7.84 44.82 10.77
C ALA A 113 -6.30 44.84 10.86
N ALA A 114 -5.73 43.95 11.67
CA ALA A 114 -4.30 43.78 11.87
C ALA A 114 -3.57 43.34 10.59
N ALA A 115 -4.20 42.49 9.77
CA ALA A 115 -3.66 42.10 8.47
C ALA A 115 -3.72 43.24 7.43
N ASN A 116 -4.78 44.06 7.44
CA ASN A 116 -5.06 45.04 6.39
C ASN A 116 -4.66 46.50 6.70
N LYS A 117 -4.00 46.80 7.82
CA LYS A 117 -3.69 48.19 8.27
C LYS A 117 -4.97 49.04 8.53
N ALA A 118 -6.06 48.42 8.96
CA ALA A 118 -7.32 49.13 9.23
C ALA A 118 -7.35 49.71 10.67
N LEU A 119 -6.45 50.66 10.96
CA LEU A 119 -6.25 51.20 12.32
C LEU A 119 -7.53 51.81 12.91
N ARG A 120 -8.12 52.78 12.21
CA ARG A 120 -9.38 53.44 12.61
C ARG A 120 -10.51 52.43 12.87
N CYS A 121 -10.57 51.33 12.10
CA CYS A 121 -11.53 50.25 12.32
C CYS A 121 -11.20 49.43 13.59
N ALA A 122 -9.92 49.16 13.86
CA ALA A 122 -9.49 48.47 15.08
C ALA A 122 -9.79 49.29 16.34
N GLU A 123 -9.58 50.61 16.32
CA GLU A 123 -9.91 51.53 17.43
C GLU A 123 -11.41 51.49 17.79
N VAL A 124 -12.30 51.33 16.80
CA VAL A 124 -13.74 51.17 17.03
C VAL A 124 -14.10 49.78 17.57
N ILE A 125 -13.37 48.74 17.16
CA ILE A 125 -13.68 47.34 17.48
C ILE A 125 -13.11 46.91 18.84
N ILE A 126 -11.88 47.31 19.19
CA ILE A 126 -11.16 46.85 20.40
C ILE A 126 -11.98 47.06 21.69
N PRO A 127 -12.62 48.22 21.96
CA PRO A 127 -13.41 48.43 23.17
C PRO A 127 -14.67 47.54 23.28
N LEU A 128 -15.06 46.87 22.20
CA LEU A 128 -16.27 46.03 22.10
C LEU A 128 -15.95 44.52 22.06
N LEU A 129 -14.66 44.16 22.03
CA LEU A 129 -14.23 42.76 22.01
C LEU A 129 -14.30 42.12 23.39
N SER A 130 -14.66 40.82 23.41
CA SER A 130 -14.58 39.99 24.61
C SER A 130 -13.14 39.66 25.02
N SER A 131 -12.21 39.60 24.06
CA SER A 131 -10.78 39.46 24.28
C SER A 131 -10.00 39.87 23.03
N VAL A 132 -8.85 40.53 23.22
CA VAL A 132 -7.90 40.90 22.16
C VAL A 132 -7.01 39.72 21.75
N ASN A 133 -6.77 38.78 22.68
CA ASN A 133 -5.83 37.66 22.54
C ASN A 133 -6.46 36.39 21.92
N VAL A 134 -7.60 36.52 21.25
CA VAL A 134 -8.20 35.41 20.48
C VAL A 134 -7.23 34.96 19.38
N SER A 135 -7.10 33.66 19.19
CA SER A 135 -6.27 33.06 18.15
C SER A 135 -7.06 32.58 16.94
N ASP A 136 -6.44 32.60 15.75
CA ASP A 136 -6.96 31.94 14.55
C ASP A 136 -6.76 30.41 14.60
N ARG A 137 -7.17 29.69 13.55
CA ARG A 137 -7.07 28.23 13.45
C ARG A 137 -5.61 27.70 13.50
N GLY A 138 -4.63 28.56 13.22
CA GLY A 138 -3.19 28.31 13.37
C GLY A 138 -2.62 28.74 14.72
N GLY A 139 -3.45 29.12 15.69
CA GLY A 139 -3.01 29.63 16.99
C GLY A 139 -2.46 31.07 16.94
N ARG A 140 -2.56 31.76 15.79
CA ARG A 140 -1.97 33.11 15.63
C ARG A 140 -2.97 34.16 16.08
N THR A 141 -2.55 35.04 17.00
CA THR A 141 -3.34 36.22 17.42
C THR A 141 -3.27 37.35 16.39
N ALA A 142 -4.07 38.40 16.56
CA ALA A 142 -4.00 39.62 15.76
C ALA A 142 -2.56 40.22 15.72
N LEU A 143 -1.80 40.14 16.82
CA LEU A 143 -0.40 40.58 16.87
C LEU A 143 0.52 39.80 15.92
N HIS A 144 0.30 38.50 15.73
CA HIS A 144 1.05 37.69 14.76
C HIS A 144 0.76 38.11 13.32
N HIS A 145 -0.52 38.41 13.01
CA HIS A 145 -0.92 38.91 11.69
C HIS A 145 -0.40 40.32 11.43
N ALA A 146 -0.40 41.19 12.45
CA ALA A 146 0.26 42.48 12.37
C ALA A 146 1.76 42.30 12.09
N ALA A 147 2.47 41.46 12.86
CA ALA A 147 3.91 41.22 12.74
C ALA A 147 4.31 40.71 11.34
N LEU A 148 3.52 39.79 10.79
CA LEU A 148 3.70 39.22 9.44
C LEU A 148 3.59 40.29 8.34
N ASN A 149 2.52 41.10 8.35
CA ASN A 149 2.14 41.95 7.21
C ASN A 149 2.86 43.31 7.09
N GLY A 150 3.81 43.62 7.99
CA GLY A 150 4.75 44.74 7.81
C GLY A 150 4.28 46.16 8.21
N HIS A 151 3.11 46.33 8.82
CA HIS A 151 2.55 47.68 9.11
C HIS A 151 3.28 48.43 10.22
N THR A 152 3.66 49.70 9.97
CA THR A 152 4.50 50.51 10.90
C THR A 152 3.81 51.73 11.52
N GLU A 153 3.27 52.70 10.77
CA GLU A 153 2.92 54.04 11.34
C GLU A 153 1.60 54.73 10.88
N VAL A 154 1.37 55.88 11.54
CA VAL A 154 0.15 56.62 12.01
C VAL A 154 -0.44 57.66 11.03
N GLU A 155 -1.61 58.25 11.35
CA GLU A 155 -1.79 59.72 11.47
C GLU A 155 -3.01 60.08 12.38
N TRP A 156 -3.08 61.30 12.93
CA TRP A 156 -3.96 61.68 14.07
C TRP A 156 -5.13 62.62 13.71
N SER A 157 -6.26 62.46 14.39
CA SER A 157 -7.17 63.56 14.76
C SER A 157 -8.12 63.18 15.91
N VAL A 158 -7.75 63.47 17.16
CA VAL A 158 -8.74 63.56 18.25
C VAL A 158 -9.29 64.98 18.32
N HIS A 159 -10.61 65.10 18.21
CA HIS A 159 -11.36 66.15 18.88
C HIS A 159 -12.06 65.54 20.10
N THR A 160 -11.79 66.14 21.27
CA THR A 160 -12.72 66.44 22.39
C THR A 160 -13.93 65.49 22.57
N VAL A 161 -14.16 64.87 23.74
CA VAL A 161 -14.86 65.49 24.89
C VAL A 161 -14.45 64.93 26.28
N GLY A 162 -13.94 65.80 27.17
CA GLY A 162 -14.09 65.73 28.65
C GLY A 162 -13.42 64.55 29.41
N VAL A 163 -13.19 64.50 30.73
CA VAL A 163 -13.34 65.34 31.96
C VAL A 163 -12.49 64.62 33.05
N ARG A 164 -11.69 65.19 33.98
CA ARG A 164 -11.18 66.54 34.32
C ARG A 164 -9.98 66.43 35.32
N HIS A 165 -9.13 67.47 35.37
CA HIS A 165 -8.27 67.90 36.51
C HIS A 165 -6.95 67.16 36.87
N CYS A 166 -5.90 67.98 36.99
CA CYS A 166 -4.54 67.77 37.53
C CYS A 166 -4.52 67.96 39.09
N PRO A 167 -3.40 68.21 39.83
CA PRO A 167 -1.95 68.28 39.49
C PRO A 167 -0.95 67.69 40.55
N HIS A 168 0.36 67.98 40.35
CA HIS A 168 1.53 67.92 41.27
C HIS A 168 2.51 66.72 41.09
N LYS A 169 3.84 66.88 41.19
CA LYS A 169 4.77 68.04 41.15
C LYS A 169 6.21 67.53 40.84
N TYR A 170 6.95 68.26 40.00
CA TYR A 170 8.43 68.36 39.83
C TYR A 170 9.39 67.21 40.21
N ILE A 171 10.34 66.95 39.30
CA ILE A 171 11.80 67.20 39.48
C ILE A 171 12.41 67.64 38.13
N VAL A 172 13.55 68.35 38.16
CA VAL A 172 14.12 69.14 37.04
C VAL A 172 15.38 68.50 36.44
N TRP A 173 15.66 68.83 35.17
CA TRP A 173 16.75 68.37 34.29
C TRP A 173 18.17 68.86 34.69
N PRO A 174 19.22 68.36 34.01
CA PRO A 174 19.83 69.22 32.98
C PRO A 174 20.23 68.55 31.64
N LYS A 175 20.34 69.39 30.60
CA LYS A 175 20.94 69.17 29.25
C LYS A 175 22.29 69.95 29.19
N PRO A 176 23.08 69.98 28.07
CA PRO A 176 22.87 69.46 26.71
C PRO A 176 24.04 68.66 26.10
N GLY A 177 23.83 67.94 24.98
CA GLY A 177 25.01 67.38 24.27
C GLY A 177 24.88 66.41 23.10
N GLN A 178 23.72 65.98 22.60
CA GLN A 178 23.65 65.28 21.29
C GLN A 178 22.25 65.45 20.66
N ALA A 179 22.16 65.29 19.33
CA ALA A 179 21.00 65.69 18.54
C ALA A 179 19.69 64.95 18.91
N THR A 180 18.69 65.75 19.28
CA THR A 180 17.23 65.45 19.25
C THR A 180 16.81 63.99 19.41
N LEU A 181 16.57 63.58 20.66
CA LEU A 181 15.69 62.46 20.97
C LEU A 181 14.29 62.71 20.37
N ASN A 182 13.90 61.93 19.38
CA ASN A 182 12.48 61.68 19.11
C ASN A 182 11.97 60.68 20.15
N HIS A 183 11.69 61.19 21.35
CA HIS A 183 10.96 60.47 22.38
C HIS A 183 9.47 60.43 22.01
N VAL A 184 8.82 59.28 22.25
CA VAL A 184 7.36 59.06 22.08
C VAL A 184 7.01 59.09 20.56
N HIS A 185 6.15 58.25 19.97
CA HIS A 185 4.83 57.79 20.38
C HIS A 185 4.48 56.42 19.78
N HIS A 186 4.04 55.49 20.63
CA HIS A 186 3.37 54.24 20.22
C HIS A 186 1.87 54.51 20.02
N HIS A 187 1.13 53.63 19.31
CA HIS A 187 -0.30 53.46 19.59
C HIS A 187 -0.92 52.14 19.08
N VAL A 188 -0.67 51.70 17.83
CA VAL A 188 -1.29 50.42 17.34
C VAL A 188 -0.77 49.19 18.09
N TYR A 189 0.54 49.19 18.38
CA TYR A 189 1.16 48.19 19.24
C TYR A 189 0.79 48.39 20.71
N GLU A 190 0.52 49.61 21.14
CA GLU A 190 0.10 49.93 22.50
C GLU A 190 -1.30 49.35 22.76
N LEU A 191 -2.26 49.57 21.85
CA LEU A 191 -3.63 49.04 21.90
C LEU A 191 -3.73 47.50 21.87
N LEU A 192 -2.68 46.79 21.43
CA LEU A 192 -2.62 45.32 21.38
C LEU A 192 -1.78 44.71 22.51
N VAL A 193 -1.08 45.53 23.31
CA VAL A 193 -0.17 45.08 24.39
C VAL A 193 -0.58 45.62 25.76
N PHE A 194 -1.14 46.84 25.83
CA PHE A 194 -1.75 47.40 27.02
C PHE A 194 -3.26 47.13 27.03
N GLU A 195 -3.71 46.52 28.13
CA GLU A 195 -5.12 46.48 28.50
C GLU A 195 -5.69 47.91 28.54
N VAL A 196 -6.87 48.12 27.97
CA VAL A 196 -7.59 49.39 28.06
C VAL A 196 -7.94 49.62 29.53
N ASN A 197 -7.22 50.52 30.18
CA ASN A 197 -7.38 50.77 31.60
C ASN A 197 -8.67 51.55 31.89
N VAL A 198 -9.75 50.82 32.16
CA VAL A 198 -10.96 51.32 32.82
C VAL A 198 -11.27 50.42 34.03
N ASP A 199 -10.53 50.68 35.10
CA ASP A 199 -10.82 50.39 36.52
C ASP A 199 -10.99 48.94 37.02
N GLN A 200 -11.01 47.86 36.22
CA GLN A 200 -11.00 46.49 36.78
C GLN A 200 -10.13 45.44 36.05
N VAL A 201 -9.34 44.73 36.88
CA VAL A 201 -8.52 43.53 36.61
C VAL A 201 -7.29 43.73 35.71
N THR A 202 -6.12 43.75 36.35
CA THR A 202 -4.80 43.59 35.72
C THR A 202 -4.54 42.12 35.36
N LEU A 203 -4.38 41.79 34.08
CA LEU A 203 -3.87 40.50 33.61
C LEU A 203 -2.91 40.68 32.43
N THR A 204 -1.81 41.40 32.67
CA THR A 204 -0.66 41.48 31.77
C THR A 204 -0.05 40.09 31.52
N VAL A 205 -0.48 39.41 30.46
CA VAL A 205 0.12 38.14 30.02
C VAL A 205 1.44 38.47 29.31
N PRO A 206 2.60 37.95 29.76
CA PRO A 206 3.88 38.24 29.12
C PRO A 206 3.92 37.69 27.68
N LEU A 207 4.52 38.45 26.76
CA LEU A 207 4.63 38.12 25.32
C LEU A 207 5.20 36.71 25.05
N SER A 208 5.98 36.15 25.98
CA SER A 208 6.46 34.76 26.02
C SER A 208 5.37 33.68 25.82
N LEU A 209 4.16 33.91 26.32
CA LEU A 209 3.04 32.95 26.25
C LEU A 209 2.26 33.04 24.94
N LEU A 210 2.51 34.05 24.09
CA LEU A 210 1.85 34.23 22.80
C LEU A 210 2.59 33.48 21.69
N GLN A 211 2.53 32.15 21.73
CA GLN A 211 3.03 31.29 20.66
C GLN A 211 1.91 30.84 19.73
N SER A 212 2.20 30.73 18.42
CA SER A 212 1.32 30.06 17.46
C SER A 212 1.20 28.56 17.75
N ARG A 213 0.32 27.85 17.03
CA ARG A 213 0.23 26.38 17.10
C ARG A 213 1.56 25.68 16.76
N ASP A 214 2.48 26.35 16.06
CA ASP A 214 3.80 25.84 15.70
C ASP A 214 4.89 26.23 16.71
N GLY A 215 4.54 26.85 17.84
CA GLY A 215 5.48 27.40 18.84
C GLY A 215 6.07 28.76 18.46
N LYS A 216 5.77 29.28 17.27
CA LYS A 216 6.38 30.52 16.75
C LYS A 216 5.82 31.75 17.47
N SER A 217 6.69 32.50 18.11
CA SER A 217 6.39 33.82 18.69
C SER A 217 6.29 34.91 17.60
N PRO A 218 5.77 36.12 17.89
CA PRO A 218 5.75 37.23 16.93
C PRO A 218 7.13 37.61 16.36
N LEU A 219 8.21 37.38 17.12
CA LEU A 219 9.58 37.64 16.70
C LEU A 219 10.08 36.63 15.65
N HIS A 220 9.57 35.39 15.67
CA HIS A 220 9.77 34.44 14.56
C HIS A 220 9.09 34.93 13.28
N MET A 221 7.91 35.54 13.39
CA MET A 221 7.14 36.03 12.24
C MET A 221 7.80 37.27 11.59
N THR A 222 8.42 38.14 12.39
CA THR A 222 9.26 39.24 11.83
C THR A 222 10.55 38.70 11.21
N ALA A 223 11.10 37.61 11.75
CA ALA A 223 12.30 36.95 11.21
C ALA A 223 12.09 36.27 9.86
N VAL A 224 10.92 35.69 9.58
CA VAL A 224 10.60 35.14 8.24
C VAL A 224 10.75 36.22 7.15
N HIS A 225 10.30 37.44 7.44
CA HIS A 225 10.24 38.55 6.47
C HIS A 225 11.32 39.63 6.65
N GLY A 226 12.34 39.40 7.48
CA GLY A 226 13.48 40.33 7.64
C GLY A 226 13.10 41.70 8.20
N ARG A 227 12.04 41.79 9.00
CA ARG A 227 11.51 43.07 9.49
C ARG A 227 12.33 43.59 10.69
N PHE A 228 13.50 44.17 10.40
CA PHE A 228 14.49 44.58 11.41
C PHE A 228 13.93 45.57 12.46
N THR A 229 13.31 46.69 12.03
CA THR A 229 12.73 47.70 12.94
C THR A 229 11.68 47.11 13.88
N ARG A 230 10.89 46.17 13.39
CA ARG A 230 9.80 45.52 14.15
C ARG A 230 10.32 44.46 15.12
N SER A 231 11.43 43.82 14.77
CA SER A 231 12.13 42.90 15.67
C SER A 231 12.75 43.70 16.81
N GLN A 232 13.38 44.84 16.51
CA GLN A 232 13.90 45.77 17.52
C GLN A 232 12.81 46.29 18.47
N THR A 233 11.65 46.71 17.96
CA THR A 233 10.54 47.16 18.83
C THR A 233 9.92 46.02 19.63
N LEU A 234 9.79 44.80 19.08
CA LEU A 234 9.34 43.64 19.86
C LEU A 234 10.30 43.33 21.01
N ILE A 235 11.61 43.37 20.76
CA ILE A 235 12.66 43.13 21.77
C ILE A 235 12.63 44.22 22.86
N GLN A 236 12.53 45.50 22.47
CA GLN A 236 12.42 46.63 23.41
C GLN A 236 11.19 46.55 24.32
N ASN A 237 10.11 45.91 23.87
CA ASN A 237 8.88 45.70 24.67
C ASN A 237 8.85 44.34 25.38
N GLY A 238 10.00 43.71 25.63
CA GLY A 238 10.11 42.47 26.41
C GLY A 238 9.83 41.19 25.63
N GLY A 239 9.96 41.20 24.30
CA GLY A 239 9.91 39.98 23.48
C GLY A 239 11.15 39.11 23.68
N GLU A 240 10.95 37.82 23.97
CA GLU A 240 12.03 36.85 24.18
C GLU A 240 12.82 36.58 22.89
N ILE A 241 14.07 37.09 22.86
CA ILE A 241 15.01 36.98 21.73
C ILE A 241 15.26 35.51 21.37
N ASP A 242 15.53 34.66 22.37
CA ASP A 242 15.83 33.24 22.21
C ASP A 242 14.62 32.32 22.48
N SER A 243 13.40 32.84 22.28
CA SER A 243 12.20 31.98 22.23
C SER A 243 12.39 30.90 21.15
N VAL A 244 11.93 29.68 21.39
CA VAL A 244 12.05 28.55 20.44
C VAL A 244 10.69 28.12 19.89
N ASP A 245 10.65 27.82 18.60
CA ASP A 245 9.52 27.11 17.98
C ASP A 245 9.55 25.60 18.25
N LYS A 246 8.54 24.86 17.77
CA LYS A 246 8.45 23.40 17.97
C LYS A 246 9.58 22.60 17.36
N ASP A 247 10.25 23.15 16.35
CA ASP A 247 11.41 22.54 15.70
C ASP A 247 12.73 22.92 16.41
N GLY A 248 12.65 23.71 17.49
CA GLY A 248 13.80 24.21 18.25
C GLY A 248 14.50 25.43 17.62
N ASN A 249 13.94 26.02 16.56
CA ASN A 249 14.51 27.22 15.93
C ASN A 249 14.24 28.43 16.83
N THR A 250 15.23 29.32 16.95
CA THR A 250 15.03 30.69 17.46
C THR A 250 14.78 31.67 16.31
N PRO A 251 14.33 32.92 16.56
CA PRO A 251 14.27 33.97 15.56
C PRO A 251 15.59 34.19 14.81
N LEU A 252 16.74 34.00 15.47
CA LEU A 252 18.06 34.06 14.84
C LEU A 252 18.26 32.96 13.78
N HIS A 253 17.83 31.72 14.06
CA HIS A 253 17.85 30.63 13.09
C HIS A 253 16.97 30.93 11.86
N ILE A 254 15.80 31.55 12.06
CA ILE A 254 14.91 31.95 10.95
C ILE A 254 15.52 33.12 10.16
N ALA A 255 16.08 34.13 10.83
CA ALA A 255 16.75 35.24 10.16
C ALA A 255 17.94 34.77 9.32
N ALA A 256 18.73 33.81 9.83
CA ALA A 256 19.80 33.13 9.10
C ALA A 256 19.27 32.33 7.89
N ARG A 257 18.20 31.54 8.07
CA ARG A 257 17.55 30.73 7.00
C ARG A 257 17.17 31.55 5.77
N TYR A 258 16.72 32.79 5.97
CA TYR A 258 16.27 33.68 4.90
C TYR A 258 17.31 34.75 4.49
N GLY A 259 18.53 34.71 5.01
CA GLY A 259 19.62 35.61 4.63
C GLY A 259 19.42 37.07 5.06
N HIS A 260 18.74 37.31 6.20
CA HIS A 260 18.41 38.65 6.68
C HIS A 260 19.53 39.27 7.52
N GLU A 261 20.66 39.56 6.89
CA GLU A 261 21.89 40.15 7.46
C GLU A 261 21.64 41.24 8.52
N LEU A 262 20.87 42.28 8.19
CA LEU A 262 20.57 43.39 9.11
C LEU A 262 19.82 42.93 10.37
N LEU A 263 18.92 41.95 10.23
CA LEU A 263 18.18 41.39 11.36
C LEU A 263 19.05 40.46 12.21
N ILE A 264 19.94 39.68 11.58
CA ILE A 264 20.93 38.87 12.29
C ILE A 264 21.80 39.78 13.16
N ASN A 265 22.31 40.88 12.60
CA ASN A 265 23.11 41.85 13.36
C ASN A 265 22.30 42.50 14.51
N THR A 266 21.03 42.89 14.30
CA THR A 266 20.21 43.44 15.41
C THR A 266 19.87 42.42 16.49
N LEU A 267 19.70 41.14 16.15
CA LEU A 267 19.49 40.08 17.13
C LEU A 267 20.76 39.82 17.96
N ILE A 268 21.92 39.68 17.30
CA ILE A 268 23.22 39.49 17.97
C ILE A 268 23.54 40.68 18.89
N THR A 269 23.41 41.92 18.41
CA THR A 269 23.65 43.13 19.22
C THR A 269 22.63 43.32 20.35
N SER A 270 21.44 42.71 20.25
CA SER A 270 20.46 42.66 21.34
C SER A 270 20.72 41.54 22.35
N GLY A 271 21.73 40.69 22.14
CA GLY A 271 22.11 39.62 23.06
C GLY A 271 21.55 38.22 22.74
N ALA A 272 21.21 37.93 21.48
CA ALA A 272 20.82 36.59 21.05
C ALA A 272 21.94 35.56 21.26
N ASP A 273 21.59 34.35 21.72
CA ASP A 273 22.55 33.29 21.99
C ASP A 273 23.06 32.60 20.70
N CYS A 274 24.19 33.10 20.18
CA CYS A 274 24.89 32.50 19.03
C CYS A 274 25.37 31.06 19.27
N THR A 275 25.48 30.58 20.51
CA THR A 275 25.91 29.20 20.80
C THR A 275 24.76 28.20 20.63
N ARG A 276 23.52 28.62 20.90
CA ARG A 276 22.29 27.88 20.55
C ARG A 276 22.04 27.87 19.04
N CYS A 277 22.54 28.86 18.32
CA CYS A 277 22.46 28.91 16.88
C CYS A 277 23.30 27.78 16.25
N ILE A 278 22.68 26.62 16.02
CA ILE A 278 23.26 25.61 15.14
C ILE A 278 23.16 26.18 13.73
N VAL A 279 24.24 26.84 13.30
CA VAL A 279 24.31 27.73 12.12
C VAL A 279 23.74 27.12 10.85
N VAL A 280 23.61 25.79 10.75
CA VAL A 280 23.34 25.11 9.48
C VAL A 280 22.16 24.12 9.51
N LEU A 281 21.55 23.82 10.65
CA LEU A 281 20.60 22.68 10.76
C LEU A 281 19.32 22.82 9.91
N TYR A 282 18.88 24.05 9.64
CA TYR A 282 17.74 24.35 8.75
C TYR A 282 18.05 25.32 7.60
N LEU A 283 19.28 25.86 7.51
CA LEU A 283 19.66 26.81 6.46
C LEU A 283 19.64 26.16 5.06
N PHE A 284 19.80 24.83 4.97
CA PHE A 284 19.83 24.08 3.70
C PHE A 284 18.64 23.13 3.46
N LEU A 285 17.78 22.86 4.44
CA LEU A 285 16.73 21.84 4.30
C LEU A 285 15.64 22.21 3.26
N CYS A 286 15.52 23.50 2.92
CA CYS A 286 14.67 23.97 1.81
C CYS A 286 15.32 23.88 0.42
N MET A 287 16.64 23.76 0.30
CA MET A 287 17.34 23.70 -1.00
C MET A 287 17.07 22.39 -1.77
N LEU A 288 16.51 21.38 -1.11
CA LEU A 288 16.11 20.10 -1.71
C LEU A 288 14.66 20.08 -2.25
N HIS A 289 13.86 21.14 -2.04
CA HIS A 289 12.42 21.13 -2.34
C HIS A 289 11.92 22.30 -3.21
N GLY A 290 12.80 22.94 -4.01
CA GLY A 290 12.34 23.92 -5.01
C GLY A 290 13.44 24.46 -5.93
N PRO A 291 13.24 24.46 -7.26
CA PRO A 291 14.22 24.99 -8.22
C PRO A 291 14.08 26.51 -8.36
N LEU A 292 14.49 27.27 -7.34
CA LEU A 292 14.59 28.74 -7.42
C LEU A 292 15.94 29.26 -6.92
N PHE A 293 16.89 29.25 -7.87
CA PHE A 293 17.98 30.23 -7.99
C PHE A 293 17.54 31.63 -7.48
N PHE A 294 18.34 32.27 -6.60
CA PHE A 294 18.92 33.62 -6.82
C PHE A 294 19.76 34.23 -5.67
N PHE A 295 19.78 33.67 -4.45
CA PHE A 295 20.36 34.35 -3.27
C PHE A 295 21.78 33.92 -2.84
N SER A 296 22.61 33.41 -3.75
CA SER A 296 23.96 32.90 -3.44
C SER A 296 24.91 33.90 -2.76
N GLY A 297 24.76 35.20 -3.01
CA GLY A 297 25.64 36.24 -2.44
C GLY A 297 25.34 36.64 -0.99
N ARG A 298 24.07 36.68 -0.56
CA ARG A 298 23.69 37.23 0.77
C ARG A 298 23.98 36.26 1.92
N ASN A 299 24.01 34.96 1.63
CA ASN A 299 24.21 33.94 2.65
C ASN A 299 25.66 33.87 3.16
N VAL A 300 26.65 34.23 2.33
CA VAL A 300 28.08 34.22 2.72
C VAL A 300 28.36 35.26 3.81
N GLU A 301 27.84 36.48 3.69
CA GLU A 301 28.02 37.51 4.71
C GLU A 301 27.25 37.17 6.00
N CYS A 302 26.07 36.54 5.90
CA CYS A 302 25.37 36.02 7.07
C CYS A 302 26.19 34.93 7.80
N VAL A 303 26.83 34.02 7.07
CA VAL A 303 27.73 33.01 7.64
C VAL A 303 28.96 33.66 8.29
N LYS A 304 29.61 34.63 7.63
CA LYS A 304 30.74 35.38 8.22
C LYS A 304 30.35 36.11 9.51
N LEU A 305 29.17 36.73 9.57
CA LEU A 305 28.67 37.42 10.78
C LEU A 305 28.35 36.45 11.92
N LEU A 306 27.81 35.27 11.62
CA LEU A 306 27.58 34.22 12.62
C LEU A 306 28.91 33.64 13.13
N LEU A 307 29.89 33.42 12.25
CA LEU A 307 31.21 32.91 12.65
C LEU A 307 31.99 33.94 13.48
N SER A 308 31.98 35.22 13.10
CA SER A 308 32.67 36.28 13.84
C SER A 308 32.03 36.62 15.19
N SER A 309 30.76 36.27 15.40
CA SER A 309 30.06 36.37 16.69
C SER A 309 30.18 35.11 17.57
N GLY A 310 31.07 34.18 17.23
CA GLY A 310 31.44 33.05 18.11
C GLY A 310 30.50 31.84 18.03
N SER A 311 29.81 31.63 16.90
CA SER A 311 29.02 30.41 16.70
C SER A 311 29.88 29.16 16.52
N ASP A 312 29.39 28.02 17.02
CA ASP A 312 30.09 26.74 16.93
C ASP A 312 29.91 26.11 15.53
N HIS A 313 30.96 26.22 14.72
CA HIS A 313 31.05 25.68 13.37
C HIS A 313 31.37 24.18 13.30
N ASN A 314 31.70 23.53 14.42
CA ASN A 314 31.90 22.08 14.51
C ASN A 314 30.67 21.36 15.10
N ARG A 315 29.66 22.11 15.56
CA ARG A 315 28.41 21.54 16.10
C ARG A 315 27.69 20.66 15.08
N THR A 316 27.36 19.45 15.48
CA THR A 316 26.72 18.45 14.64
C THR A 316 25.20 18.44 14.78
N ASP A 317 24.51 17.99 13.72
CA ASP A 317 23.09 17.64 13.80
C ASP A 317 22.85 16.27 14.46
N LYS A 318 21.57 15.88 14.58
CA LYS A 318 21.15 14.56 15.08
C LYS A 318 21.71 13.35 14.30
N HIS A 319 22.37 13.58 13.17
CA HIS A 319 23.02 12.57 12.32
C HIS A 319 24.54 12.76 12.24
N GLY A 320 25.15 13.56 13.13
CA GLY A 320 26.60 13.79 13.15
C GLY A 320 27.11 14.76 12.08
N ARG A 321 26.24 15.41 11.30
CA ARG A 321 26.65 16.27 10.17
C ARG A 321 27.03 17.65 10.66
N THR A 322 28.25 18.09 10.32
CA THR A 322 28.74 19.46 10.55
C THR A 322 28.23 20.42 9.46
N PRO A 323 28.27 21.75 9.69
CA PRO A 323 28.13 22.80 8.68
C PRO A 323 28.75 22.50 7.31
N LEU A 324 29.96 21.94 7.31
CA LEU A 324 30.74 21.67 6.09
C LEU A 324 30.09 20.62 5.18
N HIS A 325 29.42 19.60 5.74
CA HIS A 325 28.73 18.57 4.97
C HIS A 325 27.61 19.17 4.11
N TYR A 326 26.86 20.11 4.67
CA TYR A 326 25.78 20.79 3.95
C TYR A 326 26.31 21.78 2.90
N ALA A 327 27.39 22.50 3.20
CA ALA A 327 28.04 23.41 2.26
C ALA A 327 28.55 22.63 1.02
N ALA A 328 29.17 21.47 1.25
CA ALA A 328 29.59 20.55 0.19
C ALA A 328 28.40 20.02 -0.63
N ALA A 329 27.39 19.44 0.03
CA ALA A 329 26.19 18.91 -0.63
C ALA A 329 25.41 19.94 -1.48
N SER A 330 25.53 21.22 -1.13
CA SER A 330 24.80 22.32 -1.77
C SER A 330 25.62 23.08 -2.83
N ARG A 331 26.83 22.61 -3.16
CA ARG A 331 27.74 23.22 -4.15
C ARG A 331 28.15 24.68 -3.86
N HIS A 332 28.04 25.14 -2.60
CA HIS A 332 28.32 26.52 -2.25
C HIS A 332 29.79 26.74 -1.90
N PHE A 333 30.61 26.87 -2.93
CA PHE A 333 32.06 27.09 -2.83
C PHE A 333 32.44 28.18 -1.80
N GLN A 334 31.82 29.37 -1.84
CA GLN A 334 32.19 30.47 -0.94
C GLN A 334 31.82 30.20 0.54
N CYS A 335 30.72 29.49 0.79
CA CYS A 335 30.35 29.07 2.15
C CYS A 335 31.30 27.96 2.66
N LEU A 336 31.71 27.06 1.77
CA LEU A 336 32.66 26.00 2.07
C LEU A 336 34.06 26.57 2.35
N GLU A 337 34.55 27.47 1.50
CA GLU A 337 35.81 28.20 1.65
C GLU A 337 35.87 28.94 2.98
N THR A 338 34.83 29.73 3.31
CA THR A 338 34.78 30.47 4.59
C THR A 338 34.74 29.54 5.81
N LEU A 339 33.98 28.44 5.78
CA LEU A 339 33.94 27.45 6.87
C LEU A 339 35.30 26.75 7.08
N VAL A 340 35.99 26.39 5.98
CA VAL A 340 37.33 25.78 6.04
C VAL A 340 38.37 26.78 6.53
N SER A 341 38.35 28.03 6.03
CA SER A 341 39.24 29.10 6.51
C SER A 341 39.06 29.42 8.00
N CYS A 342 37.87 29.19 8.57
CA CYS A 342 37.61 29.33 10.01
C CYS A 342 38.05 28.12 10.84
N GLY A 343 38.65 27.08 10.24
CA GLY A 343 39.14 25.90 10.97
C GLY A 343 38.08 24.85 11.30
N THR A 344 37.01 24.74 10.50
CA THR A 344 36.05 23.63 10.63
C THR A 344 36.72 22.30 10.33
N CYS A 345 36.41 21.25 11.11
CA CYS A 345 37.00 19.92 10.94
C CYS A 345 36.62 19.30 9.57
N ILE A 346 37.57 19.34 8.62
CA ILE A 346 37.38 18.88 7.23
C ILE A 346 37.01 17.40 7.15
N ASN A 347 37.74 16.57 7.89
CA ASN A 347 37.56 15.11 7.93
C ASN A 347 36.60 14.65 9.04
N ALA A 348 35.74 15.55 9.57
CA ALA A 348 34.63 15.13 10.41
C ALA A 348 33.69 14.22 9.60
N THR A 349 33.17 13.17 10.23
CA THR A 349 32.27 12.20 9.61
C THR A 349 30.90 12.19 10.26
N ASP A 350 29.87 11.93 9.45
CA ASP A 350 28.50 11.76 9.91
C ASP A 350 28.28 10.38 10.58
N GLN A 351 27.05 10.12 11.06
CA GLN A 351 26.68 8.85 11.70
C GLN A 351 26.84 7.62 10.78
N TRP A 352 26.99 7.80 9.47
CA TRP A 352 27.26 6.77 8.47
C TRP A 352 28.74 6.68 8.09
N GLY A 353 29.62 7.50 8.66
CA GLY A 353 31.06 7.53 8.33
C GLY A 353 31.42 8.41 7.14
N ARG A 354 30.45 9.12 6.54
CA ARG A 354 30.69 9.97 5.36
C ARG A 354 31.27 11.31 5.79
N SER A 355 32.35 11.74 5.13
CA SER A 355 32.93 13.07 5.31
C SER A 355 32.31 14.11 4.35
N ALA A 356 32.62 15.38 4.53
CA ALA A 356 32.22 16.44 3.60
C ALA A 356 32.68 16.18 2.15
N LEU A 357 33.80 15.47 1.96
CA LEU A 357 34.30 15.07 0.63
C LEU A 357 33.34 14.11 -0.09
N HIS A 358 32.71 13.16 0.62
CA HIS A 358 31.71 12.26 0.03
C HIS A 358 30.49 13.03 -0.48
N TYR A 359 30.06 14.05 0.28
CA TYR A 359 28.95 14.94 -0.14
C TYR A 359 29.34 15.83 -1.32
N ALA A 360 30.59 16.30 -1.39
CA ALA A 360 31.10 16.99 -2.57
C ALA A 360 31.14 16.04 -3.78
N ALA A 361 31.70 14.84 -3.64
CA ALA A 361 31.78 13.84 -4.71
C ALA A 361 30.41 13.43 -5.26
N ALA A 362 29.38 13.35 -4.41
CA ALA A 362 28.00 13.04 -4.81
C ALA A 362 27.28 14.21 -5.51
N SER A 363 27.70 15.46 -5.30
CA SER A 363 26.94 16.64 -5.72
C SER A 363 27.66 17.53 -6.73
N ASP A 364 28.97 17.72 -6.62
CA ASP A 364 29.74 18.75 -7.34
C ASP A 364 29.95 18.40 -8.83
N LEU A 365 29.23 19.09 -9.71
CA LEU A 365 29.41 18.99 -11.16
C LEU A 365 30.65 19.73 -11.65
N ASP A 366 30.99 20.84 -10.98
CA ASP A 366 32.03 21.79 -11.42
C ASP A 366 33.40 21.49 -10.82
N ARG A 367 33.50 20.42 -10.00
CA ARG A 367 34.73 19.93 -9.33
C ARG A 367 35.36 20.91 -8.33
N ARG A 368 34.80 22.13 -8.16
CA ARG A 368 35.39 23.23 -7.37
C ARG A 368 35.40 23.00 -5.86
N CYS A 369 34.31 22.48 -5.32
CA CYS A 369 34.19 22.16 -3.90
C CYS A 369 35.08 20.96 -3.57
N LEU A 370 35.08 19.93 -4.43
CA LEU A 370 35.90 18.74 -4.25
C LEU A 370 37.40 19.05 -4.36
N GLU A 371 37.83 19.79 -5.40
CA GLU A 371 39.23 20.24 -5.56
C GLU A 371 39.72 21.04 -4.35
N PHE A 372 38.90 21.95 -3.83
CA PHE A 372 39.27 22.79 -2.68
C PHE A 372 39.35 21.99 -1.38
N LEU A 373 38.42 21.04 -1.16
CA LEU A 373 38.50 20.14 0.00
C LEU A 373 39.78 19.30 -0.05
N LEU A 374 40.11 18.68 -1.20
CA LEU A 374 41.35 17.91 -1.37
C LEU A 374 42.60 18.77 -1.12
N LYS A 375 42.67 19.97 -1.73
CA LYS A 375 43.78 20.92 -1.48
C LYS A 375 43.89 21.38 -0.03
N SER A 376 42.78 21.39 0.70
CA SER A 376 42.72 21.77 2.12
C SER A 376 43.04 20.61 3.08
N GLY A 377 43.36 19.42 2.57
CA GLY A 377 43.71 18.25 3.39
C GLY A 377 42.55 17.29 3.69
N ALA A 378 41.49 17.30 2.88
CA ALA A 378 40.48 16.24 2.94
C ALA A 378 41.07 14.89 2.50
N THR A 379 40.77 13.83 3.24
CA THR A 379 41.30 12.49 2.97
C THR A 379 40.39 11.73 2.00
N ALA A 380 40.88 11.50 0.77
CA ALA A 380 40.14 10.78 -0.29
C ALA A 380 39.83 9.32 0.05
N SER A 381 40.78 8.63 0.68
CA SER A 381 40.68 7.21 1.08
C SER A 381 39.80 6.96 2.32
N LEU A 382 39.14 7.99 2.87
CA LEU A 382 38.11 7.78 3.88
C LEU A 382 36.95 6.98 3.27
N LYS A 383 36.54 5.93 3.98
CA LYS A 383 35.41 5.08 3.61
C LYS A 383 34.29 5.24 4.63
N ASP A 384 33.05 5.23 4.14
CA ASP A 384 31.86 5.18 4.97
C ASP A 384 31.65 3.78 5.61
N LYS A 385 30.58 3.60 6.39
CA LYS A 385 30.24 2.32 7.05
C LYS A 385 29.85 1.20 6.07
N GLN A 386 29.61 1.51 4.81
CA GLN A 386 29.39 0.55 3.73
C GLN A 386 30.69 0.25 2.98
N GLY A 387 31.79 0.94 3.32
CA GLY A 387 33.11 0.81 2.70
C GLY A 387 33.28 1.64 1.42
N TYR A 388 32.33 2.52 1.10
CA TYR A 388 32.41 3.40 -0.07
C TYR A 388 33.26 4.64 0.24
N SER A 389 34.23 4.93 -0.65
CA SER A 389 35.01 6.18 -0.67
C SER A 389 34.36 7.24 -1.57
N ALA A 390 34.92 8.45 -1.60
CA ALA A 390 34.45 9.54 -2.45
C ALA A 390 34.30 9.15 -3.94
N VAL A 391 35.26 8.37 -4.48
CA VAL A 391 35.23 7.83 -5.86
C VAL A 391 33.95 7.06 -6.17
N HIS A 392 33.48 6.26 -5.21
CA HIS A 392 32.26 5.46 -5.36
C HIS A 392 31.02 6.34 -5.47
N TYR A 393 30.97 7.45 -4.72
CA TYR A 393 29.90 8.44 -4.83
C TYR A 393 29.99 9.21 -6.16
N ALA A 394 31.18 9.67 -6.56
CA ALA A 394 31.35 10.34 -7.86
C ALA A 394 30.95 9.44 -9.05
N ALA A 395 31.27 8.14 -8.98
CA ALA A 395 30.87 7.15 -9.97
C ALA A 395 29.36 6.87 -9.98
N ALA A 396 28.72 6.74 -8.81
CA ALA A 396 27.29 6.49 -8.68
C ALA A 396 26.39 7.64 -9.17
N TYR A 397 26.90 8.87 -9.20
CA TYR A 397 26.20 10.06 -9.70
C TYR A 397 26.73 10.57 -11.06
N GLY A 398 27.76 9.93 -11.63
CA GLY A 398 28.28 10.23 -12.97
C GLY A 398 29.14 11.49 -13.09
N HIS A 399 29.72 11.99 -11.99
CA HIS A 399 30.49 13.23 -11.96
C HIS A 399 31.91 13.02 -12.52
N ARG A 400 32.00 12.94 -13.86
CA ARG A 400 33.25 12.71 -14.62
C ARG A 400 34.44 13.52 -14.10
N HIS A 401 34.26 14.83 -13.94
CA HIS A 401 35.34 15.74 -13.53
C HIS A 401 35.84 15.49 -12.10
N CYS A 402 35.01 14.97 -11.20
CA CYS A 402 35.44 14.58 -9.86
C CYS A 402 36.30 13.31 -9.90
N LEU A 403 35.94 12.34 -10.74
CA LEU A 403 36.73 11.11 -10.95
C LEU A 403 38.12 11.39 -11.54
N GLU A 404 38.24 12.39 -12.41
CA GLU A 404 39.52 12.83 -13.00
C GLU A 404 40.54 13.31 -11.95
N LEU A 405 40.12 13.69 -10.73
CA LEU A 405 41.03 14.09 -9.63
C LEU A 405 41.44 12.96 -8.70
N GLU A 406 40.57 11.99 -8.47
CA GLU A 406 40.77 10.96 -7.44
C GLU A 406 41.52 9.73 -8.00
N ASN A 407 41.96 9.76 -9.26
CA ASN A 407 42.74 8.72 -9.93
C ASN A 407 44.21 8.61 -9.43
N HIS A 408 44.47 9.02 -8.18
CA HIS A 408 45.75 8.92 -7.50
C HIS A 408 45.64 8.00 -6.28
N GLN A 409 45.85 6.70 -6.53
CA GLN A 409 46.24 5.70 -5.54
C GLN A 409 45.26 5.46 -4.37
N ASP A 410 44.12 4.82 -4.66
CA ASP A 410 43.45 3.95 -3.67
C ASP A 410 43.86 2.49 -3.97
N GLU A 411 44.51 1.83 -3.01
CA GLU A 411 44.89 0.42 -3.13
C GLU A 411 43.66 -0.51 -3.02
N MET A 412 43.67 -1.60 -3.80
CA MET A 412 42.82 -2.79 -3.60
C MET A 412 43.02 -3.32 -2.16
N GLU A 413 42.04 -3.88 -1.46
CA GLU A 413 40.63 -4.17 -1.75
C GLU A 413 39.90 -4.41 -0.40
N SER A 414 38.57 -4.31 -0.38
CA SER A 414 37.76 -4.95 0.67
C SER A 414 36.74 -5.87 0.00
N SER A 415 36.77 -7.16 0.34
CA SER A 415 36.08 -8.25 -0.37
C SER A 415 34.54 -8.27 -0.24
N SER A 416 33.92 -7.13 0.05
CA SER A 416 32.49 -6.99 0.36
C SER A 416 31.87 -5.68 -0.16
N THR A 417 32.52 -5.00 -1.12
CA THR A 417 32.08 -3.69 -1.60
C THR A 417 32.12 -3.59 -3.11
N ARG A 418 30.99 -3.26 -3.74
CA ARG A 418 30.91 -2.96 -5.19
C ARG A 418 31.91 -1.88 -5.59
N SER A 419 32.77 -2.18 -6.56
CA SER A 419 33.73 -1.21 -7.10
C SER A 419 33.03 0.00 -7.77
N PRO A 420 33.74 1.13 -7.98
CA PRO A 420 33.16 2.31 -8.65
C PRO A 420 32.64 2.00 -10.06
N LEU A 421 33.31 1.08 -10.79
CA LEU A 421 32.91 0.62 -12.11
C LEU A 421 31.50 -0.02 -12.10
N HIS A 422 31.20 -0.84 -11.09
CA HIS A 422 29.87 -1.44 -10.91
C HIS A 422 28.79 -0.38 -10.68
N LEU A 423 29.09 0.68 -9.91
CA LEU A 423 28.14 1.74 -9.61
C LEU A 423 27.86 2.61 -10.84
N ALA A 424 28.90 3.04 -11.57
CA ALA A 424 28.74 3.80 -12.80
C ALA A 424 27.97 3.01 -13.87
N ALA A 425 28.24 1.70 -14.01
CA ALA A 425 27.53 0.82 -14.94
C ALA A 425 26.06 0.59 -14.54
N TYR A 426 25.76 0.46 -13.24
CA TYR A 426 24.40 0.27 -12.73
C TYR A 426 23.52 1.53 -12.84
N HIS A 427 24.12 2.72 -12.75
CA HIS A 427 23.42 4.01 -12.85
C HIS A 427 23.41 4.63 -14.26
N GLY A 428 24.16 4.05 -15.22
CA GLY A 428 24.11 4.45 -16.63
C GLY A 428 25.06 5.58 -17.02
N HIS A 429 26.19 5.72 -16.32
CA HIS A 429 27.13 6.83 -16.49
C HIS A 429 28.31 6.47 -17.40
N ALA A 430 28.07 6.39 -18.72
CA ALA A 430 29.08 6.00 -19.71
C ALA A 430 30.35 6.88 -19.68
N GLN A 431 30.20 8.21 -19.56
CA GLN A 431 31.35 9.13 -19.52
C GLN A 431 32.17 9.03 -18.23
N ALA A 432 31.59 8.47 -17.16
CA ALA A 432 32.29 8.15 -15.92
C ALA A 432 33.01 6.80 -16.02
N LEU A 433 32.41 5.81 -16.69
CA LEU A 433 33.07 4.54 -17.04
C LEU A 433 34.33 4.79 -17.88
N GLU A 434 34.28 5.63 -18.92
CA GLU A 434 35.44 6.00 -19.73
C GLU A 434 36.65 6.45 -18.88
N VAL A 435 36.43 7.29 -17.87
CA VAL A 435 37.50 7.80 -16.99
C VAL A 435 38.00 6.71 -16.05
N LEU A 436 37.10 5.89 -15.49
CA LEU A 436 37.48 4.75 -14.63
C LEU A 436 38.27 3.68 -15.39
N LEU A 437 37.92 3.41 -16.65
CA LEU A 437 38.56 2.44 -17.54
C LEU A 437 39.89 2.95 -18.14
N GLN A 438 40.19 4.25 -18.02
CA GLN A 438 41.53 4.79 -18.27
C GLN A 438 42.48 4.58 -17.09
N GLY A 439 41.95 4.37 -15.88
CA GLY A 439 42.71 3.79 -14.77
C GLY A 439 43.00 2.30 -15.02
N HIS A 440 44.03 1.75 -14.37
CA HIS A 440 44.40 0.34 -14.46
C HIS A 440 43.44 -0.58 -13.67
N CYS A 441 42.12 -0.48 -13.94
CA CYS A 441 41.09 -1.28 -13.29
C CYS A 441 40.82 -2.58 -14.07
N GLU A 442 40.59 -3.69 -13.34
CA GLU A 442 40.12 -4.93 -13.97
C GLU A 442 38.64 -4.80 -14.38
N VAL A 443 38.36 -4.95 -15.68
CA VAL A 443 37.04 -4.69 -16.28
C VAL A 443 36.01 -5.77 -15.91
N ASP A 444 36.46 -7.02 -15.82
CA ASP A 444 35.63 -8.20 -15.52
C ASP A 444 35.64 -8.59 -14.02
N GLN A 445 36.06 -7.67 -13.14
CA GLN A 445 35.91 -7.87 -11.69
C GLN A 445 34.43 -8.05 -11.34
N GLY A 446 34.10 -9.04 -10.50
CA GLY A 446 32.74 -9.32 -10.05
C GLY A 446 32.35 -8.59 -8.76
N ASP A 447 31.05 -8.32 -8.61
CA ASP A 447 30.44 -7.89 -7.34
C ASP A 447 30.29 -9.06 -6.33
N GLU A 448 29.66 -8.81 -5.18
CA GLU A 448 29.35 -9.83 -4.15
C GLU A 448 28.60 -11.07 -4.67
N VAL A 449 27.91 -10.95 -5.82
CA VAL A 449 27.15 -12.02 -6.48
C VAL A 449 27.91 -12.58 -7.71
N GLY A 450 29.12 -12.07 -7.99
CA GLY A 450 29.93 -12.40 -9.14
C GLY A 450 29.47 -11.73 -10.44
N ARG A 451 28.67 -10.66 -10.38
CA ARG A 451 28.22 -9.93 -11.57
C ARG A 451 29.28 -8.91 -11.96
N THR A 452 29.69 -8.90 -13.23
CA THR A 452 30.59 -7.88 -13.79
C THR A 452 29.87 -6.54 -14.00
N ALA A 453 30.63 -5.47 -14.22
CA ALA A 453 30.07 -4.17 -14.62
C ALA A 453 29.18 -4.29 -15.88
N LEU A 454 29.59 -5.10 -16.86
CA LEU A 454 28.81 -5.34 -18.08
C LEU A 454 27.47 -6.03 -17.77
N ALA A 455 27.46 -6.99 -16.83
CA ALA A 455 26.23 -7.64 -16.38
C ALA A 455 25.27 -6.64 -15.69
N LEU A 456 25.78 -5.65 -14.95
CA LEU A 456 24.97 -4.61 -14.33
C LEU A 456 24.44 -3.56 -15.33
N ALA A 457 25.24 -3.16 -16.32
CA ALA A 457 24.76 -2.31 -17.42
C ALA A 457 23.66 -3.00 -18.24
N ALA A 458 23.86 -4.28 -18.57
CA ALA A 458 22.89 -5.12 -19.27
C ALA A 458 21.59 -5.33 -18.46
N LEU A 459 21.68 -5.51 -17.13
CA LEU A 459 20.54 -5.62 -16.22
C LEU A 459 19.65 -4.36 -16.19
N ARG A 460 20.21 -3.20 -16.51
CA ARG A 460 19.55 -1.89 -16.40
C ARG A 460 19.24 -1.24 -17.76
N GLY A 461 19.68 -1.86 -18.85
CA GLY A 461 19.42 -1.39 -20.22
C GLY A 461 20.30 -0.23 -20.66
N HIS A 462 21.45 -0.04 -20.02
CA HIS A 462 22.37 1.06 -20.32
C HIS A 462 23.28 0.71 -21.50
N THR A 463 22.76 0.88 -22.72
CA THR A 463 23.43 0.60 -24.01
C THR A 463 24.83 1.20 -24.09
N ASP A 464 24.96 2.46 -23.74
CA ASP A 464 26.20 3.22 -23.93
C ASP A 464 27.26 2.79 -22.90
N CYS A 465 26.82 2.33 -21.73
CA CYS A 465 27.67 1.69 -20.72
C CYS A 465 28.11 0.30 -21.17
N ALA A 466 27.21 -0.49 -21.76
CA ALA A 466 27.57 -1.79 -22.32
C ALA A 466 28.58 -1.63 -23.47
N LEU A 467 28.36 -0.70 -24.39
CA LEU A 467 29.25 -0.40 -25.52
C LEU A 467 30.63 0.09 -25.04
N THR A 468 30.70 1.00 -24.07
CA THR A 468 31.99 1.46 -23.51
C THR A 468 32.74 0.33 -22.81
N LEU A 469 32.06 -0.55 -22.08
CA LEU A 469 32.67 -1.72 -21.46
C LEU A 469 33.18 -2.74 -22.49
N LEU A 470 32.39 -3.06 -23.52
CA LEU A 470 32.78 -3.97 -24.61
C LEU A 470 33.99 -3.43 -25.39
N ASN A 471 33.99 -2.14 -25.76
CA ASN A 471 35.13 -1.47 -26.41
C ASN A 471 36.43 -1.52 -25.59
N HIS A 472 36.33 -1.66 -24.26
CA HIS A 472 37.46 -1.82 -23.34
C HIS A 472 37.74 -3.29 -22.96
N GLY A 473 37.13 -4.26 -23.66
CA GLY A 473 37.44 -5.69 -23.54
C GLY A 473 36.66 -6.47 -22.47
N ALA A 474 35.53 -5.95 -21.97
CA ALA A 474 34.68 -6.68 -21.02
C ALA A 474 34.11 -7.97 -21.63
N SER A 475 34.14 -9.09 -20.90
CA SER A 475 33.67 -10.37 -21.41
C SER A 475 32.13 -10.50 -21.33
N PRO A 476 31.42 -10.62 -22.48
CA PRO A 476 29.97 -10.88 -22.48
C PRO A 476 29.62 -12.28 -21.97
N ARG A 477 30.61 -13.18 -21.83
CA ARG A 477 30.45 -14.57 -21.36
C ARG A 477 30.61 -14.74 -19.85
N SER A 478 30.95 -13.66 -19.12
CA SER A 478 31.02 -13.66 -17.65
C SER A 478 29.71 -14.15 -17.02
N ARG A 479 29.79 -14.99 -15.98
CA ARG A 479 28.63 -15.62 -15.32
C ARG A 479 28.55 -15.23 -13.85
N ASP A 480 27.36 -14.85 -13.38
CA ASP A 480 27.14 -14.62 -11.95
C ASP A 480 27.32 -15.92 -11.13
N SER A 481 27.91 -15.79 -9.93
CA SER A 481 28.21 -16.93 -9.05
C SER A 481 26.95 -17.55 -8.45
N GLY A 482 25.86 -16.78 -8.37
CA GLY A 482 24.61 -17.21 -7.75
C GLY A 482 23.63 -17.97 -8.65
N ARG A 483 23.58 -17.68 -9.95
CA ARG A 483 22.59 -18.29 -10.89
C ARG A 483 23.18 -18.69 -12.24
N GLY A 484 24.49 -18.54 -12.46
CA GLY A 484 25.16 -18.83 -13.73
C GLY A 484 24.76 -17.91 -14.88
N ARG A 485 24.16 -16.74 -14.59
CA ARG A 485 23.59 -15.84 -15.61
C ARG A 485 24.67 -14.98 -16.26
N THR A 486 24.63 -14.91 -17.59
CA THR A 486 25.44 -13.96 -18.38
C THR A 486 24.72 -12.64 -18.60
N PRO A 487 25.43 -11.55 -18.95
CA PRO A 487 24.85 -10.25 -19.34
C PRO A 487 23.61 -10.35 -20.26
N ILE A 488 23.63 -11.20 -21.29
CA ILE A 488 22.49 -11.37 -22.21
C ILE A 488 21.24 -11.91 -21.50
N HIS A 489 21.36 -12.84 -20.53
CA HIS A 489 20.20 -13.29 -19.74
C HIS A 489 19.58 -12.12 -18.96
N LEU A 490 20.40 -11.20 -18.42
CA LEU A 490 19.93 -10.06 -17.64
C LEU A 490 19.30 -8.98 -18.51
N ALA A 491 19.85 -8.71 -19.70
CA ALA A 491 19.25 -7.81 -20.68
C ALA A 491 17.91 -8.34 -21.19
N VAL A 492 17.86 -9.62 -21.58
CA VAL A 492 16.66 -10.26 -22.10
C VAL A 492 15.55 -10.34 -21.05
N MET A 493 15.86 -10.70 -19.80
CA MET A 493 14.86 -10.75 -18.72
C MET A 493 14.11 -9.42 -18.50
N ASN A 494 14.77 -8.29 -18.76
CA ASN A 494 14.21 -6.95 -18.54
C ASN A 494 13.80 -6.24 -19.86
N GLY A 495 13.80 -6.95 -20.99
CA GLY A 495 13.34 -6.39 -22.28
C GLY A 495 14.29 -5.37 -22.90
N HIS A 496 15.58 -5.41 -22.57
CA HIS A 496 16.55 -4.42 -23.04
C HIS A 496 17.09 -4.76 -24.45
N THR A 497 16.18 -4.80 -25.44
CA THR A 497 16.42 -5.17 -26.85
C THR A 497 17.69 -4.54 -27.44
N SER A 498 17.94 -3.26 -27.21
CA SER A 498 19.15 -2.58 -27.71
C SER A 498 20.44 -3.10 -27.08
N CYS A 499 20.43 -3.48 -25.80
CA CYS A 499 21.56 -4.15 -25.15
C CYS A 499 21.73 -5.59 -25.66
N VAL A 500 20.62 -6.29 -25.93
CA VAL A 500 20.65 -7.64 -26.53
C VAL A 500 21.29 -7.59 -27.91
N ARG A 501 20.91 -6.60 -28.74
CA ARG A 501 21.52 -6.35 -30.06
C ARG A 501 23.04 -6.15 -29.96
N LEU A 502 23.49 -5.22 -29.13
CA LEU A 502 24.93 -4.94 -28.94
C LEU A 502 25.71 -6.18 -28.46
N LEU A 503 25.16 -6.94 -27.50
CA LEU A 503 25.77 -8.17 -26.97
C LEU A 503 25.82 -9.33 -27.99
N LEU A 504 25.04 -9.26 -29.07
CA LEU A 504 25.04 -10.23 -30.18
C LEU A 504 25.85 -9.75 -31.40
N GLU A 505 26.18 -8.46 -31.48
CA GLU A 505 27.00 -7.87 -32.55
C GLU A 505 28.50 -8.07 -32.30
N ASP A 506 28.94 -7.97 -31.04
CA ASP A 506 30.36 -8.03 -30.65
C ASP A 506 30.89 -9.46 -30.41
N SER A 507 30.05 -10.49 -30.55
CA SER A 507 30.47 -11.88 -30.38
C SER A 507 31.15 -12.42 -31.65
N ASP A 508 32.49 -12.46 -31.64
CA ASP A 508 33.33 -13.00 -32.73
C ASP A 508 32.92 -14.41 -33.21
N CYS A 509 32.07 -14.43 -34.24
CA CYS A 509 31.90 -15.31 -35.42
C CYS A 509 32.11 -16.85 -35.37
N ALA A 510 32.79 -17.43 -34.37
CA ALA A 510 33.11 -18.85 -34.33
C ALA A 510 32.12 -19.71 -33.52
N ASP A 511 31.52 -19.16 -32.46
CA ASP A 511 30.88 -19.95 -31.39
C ASP A 511 29.51 -19.39 -30.90
N LEU A 512 28.75 -18.70 -31.77
CA LEU A 512 27.43 -18.12 -31.43
C LEU A 512 26.50 -19.13 -30.71
N LYS A 513 26.55 -20.41 -31.13
CA LYS A 513 25.75 -21.51 -30.57
C LYS A 513 26.02 -21.75 -29.08
N SER A 514 27.24 -21.50 -28.58
CA SER A 514 27.54 -21.60 -27.15
C SER A 514 26.94 -20.45 -26.32
N PHE A 515 26.76 -19.27 -26.92
CA PHE A 515 26.27 -18.08 -26.23
C PHE A 515 24.75 -18.07 -26.10
N VAL A 516 24.04 -18.44 -27.18
CA VAL A 516 22.57 -18.51 -27.21
C VAL A 516 22.02 -19.74 -26.47
N VAL A 517 22.82 -20.81 -26.36
CA VAL A 517 22.51 -22.00 -25.53
C VAL A 517 23.11 -21.87 -24.12
N CYS A 518 23.63 -20.70 -23.74
CA CYS A 518 24.04 -20.47 -22.36
C CYS A 518 22.82 -20.61 -21.42
N VAL A 519 23.06 -21.19 -20.25
CA VAL A 519 22.02 -21.75 -19.41
C VAL A 519 22.23 -21.29 -17.97
N CYS A 520 21.20 -20.67 -17.37
CA CYS A 520 21.18 -20.40 -15.93
C CYS A 520 20.88 -21.68 -15.13
N VAL A 521 21.02 -21.67 -13.79
CA VAL A 521 20.83 -22.85 -12.91
C VAL A 521 19.55 -23.68 -13.17
N PHE A 522 18.48 -23.09 -13.74
CA PHE A 522 17.24 -23.80 -14.10
C PHE A 522 17.22 -24.41 -15.53
N VAL A 523 18.37 -24.47 -16.22
CA VAL A 523 18.49 -24.92 -17.62
C VAL A 523 17.65 -24.07 -18.60
N ARG A 524 17.46 -22.78 -18.27
CA ARG A 524 16.76 -21.84 -19.16
C ARG A 524 17.73 -21.04 -20.02
N THR A 525 17.44 -21.01 -21.32
CA THR A 525 18.13 -20.19 -22.33
C THR A 525 17.66 -18.73 -22.29
N PRO A 526 18.37 -17.79 -22.95
CA PRO A 526 17.89 -16.43 -23.14
C PRO A 526 16.53 -16.38 -23.85
N LEU A 527 16.30 -17.22 -24.88
CA LEU A 527 15.02 -17.27 -25.61
C LEU A 527 13.84 -17.58 -24.67
N MET A 528 13.99 -18.57 -23.78
CA MET A 528 12.96 -18.87 -22.77
C MET A 528 12.68 -17.69 -21.84
N LEU A 529 13.71 -16.93 -21.46
CA LEU A 529 13.54 -15.75 -20.59
C LEU A 529 12.93 -14.56 -21.34
N ALA A 530 13.17 -14.44 -22.65
CA ALA A 530 12.52 -13.45 -23.52
C ALA A 530 11.00 -13.71 -23.57
N VAL A 531 10.64 -14.97 -23.85
CA VAL A 531 9.25 -15.42 -23.94
C VAL A 531 8.53 -15.30 -22.59
N VAL A 532 9.13 -15.71 -21.47
CA VAL A 532 8.54 -15.53 -20.14
C VAL A 532 8.32 -14.04 -19.80
N GLY A 533 9.18 -13.15 -20.31
CA GLY A 533 9.05 -11.71 -20.13
C GLY A 533 8.08 -11.02 -21.10
N GLY A 534 7.61 -11.70 -22.15
CA GLY A 534 6.79 -11.09 -23.22
C GLY A 534 7.58 -10.18 -24.17
N HIS A 535 8.91 -10.33 -24.24
CA HIS A 535 9.78 -9.39 -24.96
C HIS A 535 9.92 -9.77 -26.44
N VAL A 536 8.87 -9.52 -27.24
CA VAL A 536 8.75 -9.93 -28.65
C VAL A 536 9.96 -9.50 -29.50
N ASP A 537 10.41 -8.24 -29.39
CA ASP A 537 11.61 -7.76 -30.11
C ASP A 537 12.90 -8.49 -29.72
N ALA A 538 12.99 -8.99 -28.48
CA ALA A 538 14.13 -9.79 -28.03
C ALA A 538 13.99 -11.25 -28.48
N VAL A 539 12.77 -11.78 -28.59
CA VAL A 539 12.47 -13.09 -29.18
C VAL A 539 12.86 -13.09 -30.66
N SER A 540 12.40 -12.13 -31.46
CA SER A 540 12.73 -12.04 -32.90
C SER A 540 14.22 -11.92 -33.13
N LEU A 541 14.94 -11.04 -32.42
CA LEU A 541 16.40 -10.91 -32.53
C LEU A 541 17.18 -12.16 -32.13
N LEU A 542 16.67 -12.96 -31.19
CA LEU A 542 17.31 -14.24 -30.83
C LEU A 542 17.05 -15.30 -31.91
N LEU A 543 15.84 -15.35 -32.45
CA LEU A 543 15.46 -16.27 -33.53
C LEU A 543 16.21 -15.97 -34.84
N GLU A 544 16.36 -14.68 -35.21
CA GLU A 544 17.22 -14.20 -36.31
C GLU A 544 18.68 -14.66 -36.19
N ARG A 545 19.13 -15.05 -34.98
CA ARG A 545 20.49 -15.51 -34.69
C ARG A 545 20.58 -17.01 -34.37
N GLU A 546 19.71 -17.81 -34.98
CA GLU A 546 19.65 -19.28 -34.86
C GLU A 546 19.47 -19.79 -33.41
N ALA A 547 18.69 -19.08 -32.58
CA ALA A 547 18.33 -19.60 -31.26
C ALA A 547 17.52 -20.91 -31.38
N SER A 548 17.96 -21.95 -30.66
CA SER A 548 17.23 -23.24 -30.63
C SER A 548 15.88 -23.07 -29.92
N VAL A 549 14.81 -23.21 -30.70
CA VAL A 549 13.41 -23.11 -30.30
C VAL A 549 12.99 -24.26 -29.38
N ASP A 550 13.42 -25.48 -29.74
CA ASP A 550 13.06 -26.75 -29.10
C ASP A 550 13.97 -27.15 -27.92
N THR A 551 14.91 -26.28 -27.50
CA THR A 551 15.64 -26.52 -26.24
C THR A 551 14.64 -26.57 -25.09
N ALA A 552 14.79 -27.55 -24.19
CA ALA A 552 13.92 -27.75 -23.04
C ALA A 552 14.64 -27.45 -21.71
N ASP A 553 13.92 -26.88 -20.74
CA ASP A 553 14.46 -26.60 -19.40
C ASP A 553 14.47 -27.84 -18.49
N HIS A 554 14.89 -27.69 -17.23
CA HIS A 554 14.96 -28.79 -16.26
C HIS A 554 13.63 -29.53 -16.01
N GLN A 555 12.48 -28.96 -16.41
CA GLN A 555 11.15 -29.57 -16.32
C GLN A 555 10.65 -30.12 -17.66
N GLY A 556 11.47 -30.07 -18.71
CA GLY A 556 11.07 -30.39 -20.09
C GLY A 556 10.30 -29.27 -20.79
N LEU A 557 10.28 -28.04 -20.25
CA LEU A 557 9.52 -26.95 -20.85
C LEU A 557 10.33 -26.28 -21.96
N THR A 558 9.79 -26.26 -23.18
CA THR A 558 10.34 -25.52 -24.32
C THR A 558 9.96 -24.04 -24.25
N ALA A 559 10.52 -23.22 -25.16
CA ALA A 559 10.09 -21.83 -25.31
C ALA A 559 8.58 -21.73 -25.59
N LEU A 560 8.03 -22.61 -26.44
CA LEU A 560 6.60 -22.66 -26.77
C LEU A 560 5.73 -23.00 -25.53
N HIS A 561 6.16 -23.98 -24.72
CA HIS A 561 5.49 -24.31 -23.46
C HIS A 561 5.43 -23.12 -22.50
N LEU A 562 6.52 -22.37 -22.38
CA LEU A 562 6.59 -21.19 -21.53
C LEU A 562 5.74 -20.02 -22.06
N GLY A 563 5.66 -19.83 -23.38
CA GLY A 563 4.80 -18.83 -24.02
C GLY A 563 3.32 -19.06 -23.71
N LEU A 564 2.85 -20.30 -23.87
CA LEU A 564 1.48 -20.71 -23.55
C LEU A 564 1.20 -20.68 -22.03
N LEU A 565 2.19 -20.98 -21.19
CA LEU A 565 2.07 -20.83 -19.73
C LEU A 565 2.13 -19.36 -19.26
N CYS A 566 2.59 -18.42 -20.07
CA CYS A 566 2.61 -17.00 -19.74
C CYS A 566 1.53 -16.19 -20.47
N GLY A 567 0.81 -16.78 -21.43
CA GLY A 567 -0.20 -16.10 -22.26
C GLY A 567 0.39 -15.11 -23.26
N GLN A 568 1.61 -15.35 -23.74
CA GLN A 568 2.37 -14.40 -24.55
C GLN A 568 2.15 -14.66 -26.05
N GLU A 569 0.99 -14.23 -26.56
CA GLU A 569 0.48 -14.59 -27.89
C GLU A 569 1.45 -14.24 -29.03
N GLU A 570 1.95 -13.00 -29.08
CA GLU A 570 2.92 -12.55 -30.10
C GLU A 570 4.24 -13.36 -30.04
N CYS A 571 4.71 -13.71 -28.84
CA CYS A 571 5.88 -14.59 -28.70
C CYS A 571 5.59 -16.01 -29.21
N VAL A 572 4.38 -16.56 -28.96
CA VAL A 572 3.96 -17.87 -29.48
C VAL A 572 3.92 -17.84 -31.01
N GLN A 573 3.42 -16.75 -31.62
CA GLN A 573 3.43 -16.58 -33.07
C GLN A 573 4.85 -16.65 -33.64
N CYS A 574 5.78 -15.84 -33.14
CA CYS A 574 7.17 -15.83 -33.63
C CYS A 574 7.89 -17.17 -33.48
N LEU A 575 7.55 -17.97 -32.45
CA LEU A 575 8.10 -19.32 -32.29
C LEU A 575 7.55 -20.29 -33.34
N LEU A 576 6.24 -20.25 -33.62
CA LEU A 576 5.60 -21.10 -34.64
C LEU A 576 6.03 -20.73 -36.06
N GLU A 577 6.29 -19.44 -36.34
CA GLU A 577 6.91 -18.96 -37.58
C GLU A 577 8.33 -19.51 -37.81
N GLN A 578 8.98 -20.04 -36.76
CA GLN A 578 10.29 -20.71 -36.80
C GLN A 578 10.18 -22.23 -36.59
N GLU A 579 9.04 -22.81 -36.97
CA GLU A 579 8.80 -24.27 -36.96
C GLU A 579 8.94 -24.95 -35.58
N ALA A 580 8.58 -24.25 -34.48
CA ALA A 580 8.57 -24.80 -33.12
C ALA A 580 7.82 -26.14 -33.02
N SER A 581 8.42 -27.14 -32.38
CA SER A 581 7.79 -28.46 -32.27
C SER A 581 6.64 -28.46 -31.26
N VAL A 582 5.41 -28.56 -31.77
CA VAL A 582 4.15 -28.60 -31.01
C VAL A 582 3.99 -29.91 -30.19
N LEU A 583 4.66 -30.98 -30.62
CA LEU A 583 4.48 -32.35 -30.12
C LEU A 583 5.46 -32.75 -29.01
N LEU A 584 6.46 -31.91 -28.69
CA LEU A 584 7.36 -32.17 -27.57
C LEU A 584 6.57 -32.16 -26.25
N GLY A 585 6.81 -33.16 -25.41
CA GLY A 585 6.21 -33.26 -24.07
C GLY A 585 7.15 -32.72 -22.99
N ASP A 586 6.60 -32.13 -21.95
CA ASP A 586 7.34 -31.83 -20.72
C ASP A 586 7.68 -33.10 -19.92
N SER A 587 8.29 -32.95 -18.74
CA SER A 587 8.61 -34.06 -17.82
C SER A 587 7.40 -34.90 -17.37
N LYS A 588 6.17 -34.40 -17.53
CA LYS A 588 4.91 -35.11 -17.29
C LYS A 588 4.27 -35.65 -18.57
N GLY A 589 4.90 -35.46 -19.73
CA GLY A 589 4.36 -35.81 -21.05
C GLY A 589 3.38 -34.79 -21.63
N ARG A 590 3.20 -33.62 -20.99
CA ARG A 590 2.26 -32.60 -21.44
C ARG A 590 2.85 -31.81 -22.59
N THR A 591 2.19 -31.84 -23.74
CA THR A 591 2.55 -31.06 -24.92
C THR A 591 1.98 -29.64 -24.89
N ALA A 592 2.39 -28.79 -25.83
CA ALA A 592 1.86 -27.44 -26.03
C ALA A 592 0.32 -27.39 -26.05
N LEU A 593 -0.32 -28.39 -26.68
CA LEU A 593 -1.77 -28.55 -26.74
C LEU A 593 -2.41 -28.71 -25.35
N HIS A 594 -1.79 -29.48 -24.45
CA HIS A 594 -2.29 -29.65 -23.07
C HIS A 594 -2.19 -28.34 -22.29
N LEU A 595 -1.12 -27.57 -22.50
CA LEU A 595 -0.90 -26.29 -21.80
C LEU A 595 -1.83 -25.19 -22.33
N ALA A 596 -2.05 -25.11 -23.65
CA ALA A 596 -3.04 -24.23 -24.26
C ALA A 596 -4.45 -24.52 -23.75
N ALA A 597 -4.84 -25.80 -23.71
CA ALA A 597 -6.12 -26.26 -23.19
C ALA A 597 -6.29 -25.99 -21.69
N ALA A 598 -5.25 -26.18 -20.87
CA ALA A 598 -5.27 -25.88 -19.44
C ALA A 598 -5.34 -24.37 -19.10
N ARG A 599 -5.04 -23.49 -20.07
CA ARG A 599 -5.03 -22.02 -19.88
C ARG A 599 -6.13 -21.27 -20.63
N GLY A 600 -6.94 -21.96 -21.43
CA GLY A 600 -8.05 -21.34 -22.14
C GLY A 600 -7.68 -20.64 -23.46
N HIS A 601 -6.51 -20.93 -24.02
CA HIS A 601 -6.06 -20.31 -25.28
C HIS A 601 -6.69 -20.98 -26.50
N ALA A 602 -8.00 -20.79 -26.69
CA ALA A 602 -8.79 -21.46 -27.74
C ALA A 602 -8.31 -21.16 -29.18
N SER A 603 -7.91 -19.91 -29.46
CA SER A 603 -7.32 -19.50 -30.73
C SER A 603 -6.06 -20.30 -31.04
N TRP A 604 -5.06 -20.24 -30.15
CA TRP A 604 -3.82 -21.01 -30.27
C TRP A 604 -4.05 -22.51 -30.29
N LEU A 605 -5.03 -23.02 -29.54
CA LEU A 605 -5.38 -24.44 -29.55
C LEU A 605 -5.84 -24.90 -30.95
N SER A 606 -6.65 -24.10 -31.66
CA SER A 606 -7.07 -24.41 -33.03
C SER A 606 -5.87 -24.46 -34.00
N GLU A 607 -4.96 -23.49 -33.92
CA GLU A 607 -3.77 -23.42 -34.78
C GLU A 607 -2.76 -24.55 -34.48
N LEU A 608 -2.47 -24.79 -33.20
CA LEU A 608 -1.62 -25.90 -32.76
C LEU A 608 -2.22 -27.26 -33.14
N LEU A 609 -3.54 -27.42 -33.15
CA LEU A 609 -4.22 -28.64 -33.63
C LEU A 609 -4.09 -28.79 -35.15
N ASN A 610 -4.24 -27.72 -35.92
CA ASN A 610 -4.03 -27.74 -37.38
C ASN A 610 -2.60 -28.19 -37.71
N ILE A 611 -1.60 -27.66 -37.01
CA ILE A 611 -0.19 -28.05 -37.15
C ILE A 611 0.01 -29.52 -36.73
N ALA A 612 -0.44 -29.91 -35.53
CA ALA A 612 -0.25 -31.27 -35.00
C ALA A 612 -1.00 -32.37 -35.76
N CYS A 613 -2.09 -32.05 -36.46
CA CYS A 613 -2.85 -32.98 -37.30
C CYS A 613 -2.45 -32.96 -38.78
N SER A 614 -1.48 -32.11 -39.17
CA SER A 614 -0.98 -32.06 -40.55
C SER A 614 -0.13 -33.29 -40.94
N GLU A 615 0.56 -33.91 -39.96
CA GLU A 615 1.40 -35.08 -40.17
C GLU A 615 0.72 -36.40 -39.74
N PRO A 616 0.48 -37.35 -40.65
CA PRO A 616 0.02 -38.70 -40.29
C PRO A 616 1.19 -39.63 -39.92
N PRO A 617 1.06 -40.49 -38.89
CA PRO A 617 -0.13 -40.74 -38.08
C PRO A 617 -0.31 -39.72 -36.95
N THR A 618 -1.56 -39.33 -36.69
CA THR A 618 -1.92 -38.49 -35.54
C THR A 618 -1.47 -39.15 -34.24
N PRO A 619 -0.50 -38.58 -33.49
CA PRO A 619 -0.04 -39.17 -32.25
C PRO A 619 -1.14 -39.15 -31.19
N PRO A 620 -1.19 -40.12 -30.25
CA PRO A 620 -2.11 -40.06 -29.13
C PRO A 620 -1.75 -38.85 -28.26
N LEU A 621 -2.59 -37.81 -28.29
CA LEU A 621 -2.44 -36.60 -27.49
C LEU A 621 -2.74 -36.91 -26.01
N ARG A 622 -1.77 -37.51 -25.33
CA ARG A 622 -1.87 -37.95 -23.93
C ARG A 622 -0.60 -37.61 -23.16
N ASP A 623 -0.78 -37.17 -21.92
CA ASP A 623 0.31 -37.08 -20.96
C ASP A 623 0.65 -38.46 -20.35
N ASN A 624 1.66 -38.51 -19.45
CA ASN A 624 2.12 -39.74 -18.82
C ASN A 624 1.07 -40.41 -17.90
N GLN A 625 -0.04 -39.73 -17.58
CA GLN A 625 -1.17 -40.25 -16.82
C GLN A 625 -2.36 -40.61 -17.72
N GLY A 626 -2.23 -40.44 -19.04
CA GLY A 626 -3.28 -40.73 -20.02
C GLY A 626 -4.33 -39.62 -20.19
N TYR A 627 -4.17 -38.46 -19.53
CA TYR A 627 -5.07 -37.33 -19.75
C TYR A 627 -4.78 -36.70 -21.12
N THR A 628 -5.85 -36.37 -21.84
CA THR A 628 -5.80 -35.64 -23.13
C THR A 628 -6.00 -34.13 -22.91
N PRO A 629 -5.72 -33.25 -23.90
CA PRO A 629 -6.01 -31.82 -23.78
C PRO A 629 -7.48 -31.51 -23.42
N LEU A 630 -8.43 -32.35 -23.86
CA LEU A 630 -9.84 -32.23 -23.51
C LEU A 630 -10.09 -32.40 -22.00
N HIS A 631 -9.38 -33.30 -21.33
CA HIS A 631 -9.48 -33.44 -19.87
C HIS A 631 -8.98 -32.18 -19.16
N TRP A 632 -7.89 -31.57 -19.65
CA TRP A 632 -7.32 -30.35 -19.07
C TRP A 632 -8.21 -29.11 -19.32
N ALA A 633 -8.83 -28.98 -20.50
CA ALA A 633 -9.83 -27.94 -20.77
C ALA A 633 -11.05 -28.10 -19.85
N CYS A 634 -11.59 -29.32 -19.75
CA CYS A 634 -12.74 -29.63 -18.91
C CYS A 634 -12.44 -29.48 -17.40
N TYR A 635 -11.23 -29.77 -16.93
CA TYR A 635 -10.83 -29.60 -15.52
C TYR A 635 -10.75 -28.12 -15.11
N ASN A 636 -10.39 -27.23 -16.04
CA ASN A 636 -10.23 -25.79 -15.76
C ASN A 636 -11.42 -24.93 -16.25
N GLY A 637 -12.46 -25.55 -16.82
CA GLY A 637 -13.69 -24.86 -17.23
C GLY A 637 -13.60 -24.05 -18.53
N HIS A 638 -12.65 -24.37 -19.42
CA HIS A 638 -12.38 -23.58 -20.63
C HIS A 638 -13.28 -23.96 -21.81
N GLU A 639 -14.52 -23.44 -21.80
CA GLU A 639 -15.59 -23.71 -22.77
C GLU A 639 -15.12 -23.63 -24.25
N GLY A 640 -14.52 -22.52 -24.68
CA GLY A 640 -14.04 -22.36 -26.06
C GLY A 640 -12.90 -23.31 -26.46
N CYS A 641 -12.12 -23.81 -25.50
CA CYS A 641 -11.15 -24.88 -25.77
C CYS A 641 -11.84 -26.25 -25.93
N VAL A 642 -12.91 -26.49 -25.18
CA VAL A 642 -13.75 -27.70 -25.30
C VAL A 642 -14.45 -27.73 -26.65
N GLU A 643 -15.03 -26.61 -27.10
CA GLU A 643 -15.67 -26.48 -28.42
C GLU A 643 -14.69 -26.83 -29.56
N VAL A 644 -13.54 -26.13 -29.64
CA VAL A 644 -12.48 -26.37 -30.66
C VAL A 644 -11.98 -27.81 -30.66
N LEU A 645 -11.85 -28.45 -29.49
CA LEU A 645 -11.45 -29.87 -29.40
C LEU A 645 -12.56 -30.82 -29.86
N LEU A 646 -13.83 -30.50 -29.62
CA LEU A 646 -14.97 -31.36 -29.97
C LEU A 646 -15.35 -31.29 -31.45
N GLU A 647 -15.02 -30.20 -32.16
CA GLU A 647 -15.09 -30.11 -33.62
C GLU A 647 -14.16 -31.13 -34.29
N GLN A 648 -12.96 -31.35 -33.73
CA GLN A 648 -11.95 -32.24 -34.29
C GLN A 648 -12.25 -33.70 -33.95
N LYS A 649 -12.61 -34.50 -34.98
CA LYS A 649 -13.00 -35.91 -34.84
C LYS A 649 -11.97 -36.78 -34.09
N GLY A 650 -10.68 -36.48 -34.21
CA GLY A 650 -9.61 -37.21 -33.51
C GLY A 650 -9.58 -37.00 -32.00
N CYS A 651 -10.03 -35.85 -31.50
CA CYS A 651 -9.98 -35.51 -30.07
C CYS A 651 -11.18 -36.05 -29.26
N ARG A 652 -12.15 -36.70 -29.92
CA ARG A 652 -13.29 -37.36 -29.27
C ARG A 652 -12.94 -38.72 -28.65
N CYS A 653 -11.80 -39.31 -29.02
CA CYS A 653 -11.31 -40.55 -28.40
C CYS A 653 -10.49 -40.23 -27.15
N PHE A 654 -11.01 -40.61 -25.98
CA PHE A 654 -10.38 -40.42 -24.67
C PHE A 654 -9.99 -41.73 -23.99
N ASP A 655 -9.74 -42.80 -24.77
CA ASP A 655 -9.26 -44.07 -24.23
C ASP A 655 -7.98 -43.91 -23.40
N GLY A 656 -7.73 -44.80 -22.45
CA GLY A 656 -6.46 -44.89 -21.71
C GLY A 656 -6.47 -44.29 -20.30
N ASN A 657 -7.29 -43.28 -20.02
CA ASN A 657 -7.60 -42.87 -18.64
C ASN A 657 -9.07 -43.23 -18.32
N PRO A 658 -9.35 -44.00 -17.26
CA PRO A 658 -10.73 -44.33 -16.88
C PRO A 658 -11.51 -43.11 -16.37
N PHE A 659 -10.84 -42.04 -15.91
CA PHE A 659 -11.48 -40.83 -15.43
C PHE A 659 -11.74 -39.85 -16.60
N THR A 660 -12.92 -39.97 -17.21
CA THR A 660 -13.27 -39.28 -18.47
C THR A 660 -13.34 -37.74 -18.35
N PRO A 661 -13.30 -36.97 -19.47
CA PRO A 661 -13.38 -35.50 -19.42
C PRO A 661 -14.65 -34.97 -18.75
N LEU A 662 -15.77 -35.71 -18.84
CA LEU A 662 -17.01 -35.36 -18.15
C LEU A 662 -16.86 -35.47 -16.63
N HIS A 663 -16.10 -36.44 -16.12
CA HIS A 663 -15.79 -36.49 -14.68
C HIS A 663 -14.98 -35.25 -14.24
N CYS A 664 -14.03 -34.77 -15.06
CA CYS A 664 -13.29 -33.55 -14.76
C CYS A 664 -14.20 -32.31 -14.68
N ALA A 665 -15.04 -32.09 -15.69
CA ALA A 665 -15.96 -30.95 -15.73
C ALA A 665 -16.95 -30.97 -14.54
N VAL A 666 -17.51 -32.14 -14.27
CA VAL A 666 -18.57 -32.33 -13.27
C VAL A 666 -18.06 -32.24 -11.82
N VAL A 667 -16.79 -32.56 -11.54
CA VAL A 667 -16.20 -32.40 -10.19
C VAL A 667 -15.95 -30.93 -9.85
N ASN A 668 -15.52 -30.12 -10.83
CA ASN A 668 -15.16 -28.72 -10.62
C ASN A 668 -16.30 -27.72 -10.94
N ASP A 669 -17.53 -28.24 -11.10
CA ASP A 669 -18.77 -27.48 -11.35
C ASP A 669 -18.76 -26.66 -12.66
N HIS A 670 -18.18 -27.25 -13.72
CA HIS A 670 -18.09 -26.64 -15.03
C HIS A 670 -19.26 -27.07 -15.92
N GLU A 671 -20.46 -26.58 -15.59
CA GLU A 671 -21.72 -26.90 -16.28
C GLU A 671 -21.61 -26.73 -17.81
N SER A 672 -21.20 -25.56 -18.32
CA SER A 672 -21.08 -25.32 -19.77
C SER A 672 -20.20 -26.35 -20.49
N CYS A 673 -19.08 -26.76 -19.85
CA CYS A 673 -18.19 -27.79 -20.41
C CYS A 673 -18.87 -29.17 -20.41
N ALA A 674 -19.65 -29.49 -19.38
CA ALA A 674 -20.45 -30.71 -19.33
C ALA A 674 -21.55 -30.72 -20.42
N THR A 675 -22.24 -29.59 -20.63
CA THR A 675 -23.24 -29.40 -21.71
C THR A 675 -22.63 -29.70 -23.07
N LEU A 676 -21.53 -29.03 -23.43
CA LEU A 676 -20.87 -29.22 -24.72
C LEU A 676 -20.41 -30.67 -24.94
N LEU A 677 -19.86 -31.33 -23.90
CA LEU A 677 -19.50 -32.74 -23.98
C LEU A 677 -20.72 -33.63 -24.29
N LEU A 678 -21.85 -33.38 -23.63
CA LEU A 678 -23.07 -34.18 -23.77
C LEU A 678 -23.78 -33.95 -25.10
N GLU A 679 -23.80 -32.72 -25.60
CA GLU A 679 -24.28 -32.41 -26.96
C GLU A 679 -23.41 -33.05 -28.04
N ALA A 680 -22.08 -33.03 -27.87
CA ALA A 680 -21.15 -33.54 -28.88
C ALA A 680 -20.98 -35.07 -28.88
N MET A 681 -21.09 -35.72 -27.72
CA MET A 681 -20.81 -37.16 -27.51
C MET A 681 -22.06 -38.00 -27.19
N GLY A 682 -23.22 -37.38 -26.92
CA GLY A 682 -24.46 -38.09 -26.59
C GLY A 682 -24.47 -38.66 -25.17
N SER A 683 -25.47 -39.50 -24.86
CA SER A 683 -25.68 -40.04 -23.50
C SER A 683 -24.70 -41.16 -23.09
N GLU A 684 -23.91 -41.71 -24.01
CA GLU A 684 -22.97 -42.80 -23.70
C GLU A 684 -21.94 -42.40 -22.63
N ILE A 685 -21.43 -41.16 -22.69
CA ILE A 685 -20.44 -40.63 -21.73
C ILE A 685 -20.97 -40.52 -20.29
N VAL A 686 -22.29 -40.41 -20.10
CA VAL A 686 -22.95 -40.39 -18.78
C VAL A 686 -22.83 -41.74 -18.08
N THR A 687 -22.73 -42.83 -18.86
CA THR A 687 -22.64 -44.20 -18.34
C THR A 687 -21.19 -44.68 -18.14
N CYS A 688 -20.20 -43.92 -18.63
CA CYS A 688 -18.79 -44.24 -18.43
C CYS A 688 -18.44 -44.32 -16.94
N LYS A 689 -17.53 -45.22 -16.59
CA LYS A 689 -17.10 -45.48 -15.21
C LYS A 689 -15.61 -45.29 -15.04
N ASP A 690 -15.22 -44.72 -13.90
CA ASP A 690 -13.83 -44.61 -13.50
C ASP A 690 -13.25 -45.92 -12.93
N SER A 691 -11.99 -45.89 -12.49
CA SER A 691 -11.29 -47.04 -11.91
C SER A 691 -11.88 -47.60 -10.61
N ARG A 692 -12.90 -46.96 -10.05
CA ARG A 692 -13.67 -47.37 -8.86
C ARG A 692 -15.14 -47.63 -9.19
N ASP A 693 -15.45 -47.88 -10.46
CA ASP A 693 -16.81 -48.06 -10.99
C ASP A 693 -17.75 -46.85 -10.81
N ARG A 694 -17.22 -45.66 -10.51
CA ARG A 694 -18.02 -44.44 -10.31
C ARG A 694 -18.38 -43.83 -11.67
N ALA A 695 -19.66 -43.54 -11.88
CA ALA A 695 -20.15 -42.72 -13.00
C ALA A 695 -20.08 -41.22 -12.68
N PRO A 696 -20.15 -40.31 -13.67
CA PRO A 696 -20.09 -38.85 -13.45
C PRO A 696 -21.08 -38.34 -12.40
N LEU A 697 -22.28 -38.93 -12.32
CA LEU A 697 -23.28 -38.57 -11.32
C LEU A 697 -22.80 -38.78 -9.87
N HIS A 698 -21.97 -39.81 -9.62
CA HIS A 698 -21.35 -40.02 -8.31
C HIS A 698 -20.34 -38.91 -7.98
N ALA A 699 -19.59 -38.46 -8.98
CA ALA A 699 -18.61 -37.40 -8.84
C ALA A 699 -19.30 -36.04 -8.57
N ALA A 700 -20.38 -35.74 -9.31
CA ALA A 700 -21.25 -34.58 -9.10
C ALA A 700 -21.81 -34.55 -7.67
N ALA A 701 -22.40 -35.68 -7.25
CA ALA A 701 -23.04 -35.85 -5.96
C ALA A 701 -22.05 -35.78 -4.78
N PHE A 702 -20.80 -36.23 -4.98
CA PHE A 702 -19.74 -36.14 -3.99
C PHE A 702 -19.15 -34.72 -3.86
N ALA A 703 -18.98 -34.00 -4.97
CA ALA A 703 -18.56 -32.60 -4.95
C ALA A 703 -19.66 -31.70 -4.36
N GLY A 704 -20.93 -32.02 -4.65
CA GLY A 704 -22.12 -31.30 -4.20
C GLY A 704 -22.71 -30.35 -5.23
N ASN A 705 -22.30 -30.50 -6.49
CA ASN A 705 -22.54 -29.61 -7.62
C ASN A 705 -23.98 -29.80 -8.13
N VAL A 706 -24.88 -28.92 -7.71
CA VAL A 706 -26.35 -29.06 -7.88
C VAL A 706 -26.73 -28.99 -9.36
N ASP A 707 -26.19 -28.02 -10.09
CA ASP A 707 -26.51 -27.78 -11.49
C ASP A 707 -25.96 -28.91 -12.37
N CYS A 708 -24.71 -29.35 -12.14
CA CYS A 708 -24.16 -30.56 -12.76
C CYS A 708 -24.98 -31.83 -12.47
N VAL A 709 -25.52 -32.01 -11.25
CA VAL A 709 -26.43 -33.13 -10.93
C VAL A 709 -27.72 -33.02 -11.73
N GLN A 710 -28.35 -31.85 -11.77
CA GLN A 710 -29.59 -31.63 -12.53
C GLN A 710 -29.39 -31.89 -14.03
N LEU A 711 -28.27 -31.43 -14.58
CA LEU A 711 -27.92 -31.59 -15.98
C LEU A 711 -27.71 -33.07 -16.35
N LEU A 712 -26.95 -33.82 -15.55
CA LEU A 712 -26.77 -35.26 -15.77
C LEU A 712 -28.10 -36.03 -15.69
N LEU A 713 -28.97 -35.69 -14.74
CA LEU A 713 -30.30 -36.28 -14.62
C LEU A 713 -31.21 -35.97 -15.83
N ALA A 714 -31.07 -34.79 -16.44
CA ALA A 714 -31.78 -34.43 -17.66
C ALA A 714 -31.32 -35.22 -18.91
N HIS A 715 -30.11 -35.79 -18.87
CA HIS A 715 -29.53 -36.65 -19.91
C HIS A 715 -29.55 -38.15 -19.54
N ASP A 716 -30.60 -38.59 -18.82
CA ASP A 716 -30.86 -39.99 -18.44
C ASP A 716 -29.73 -40.68 -17.63
N ALA A 717 -29.04 -39.94 -16.75
CA ALA A 717 -28.04 -40.54 -15.87
C ALA A 717 -28.63 -41.62 -14.95
N PRO A 718 -27.98 -42.80 -14.82
CA PRO A 718 -28.48 -43.89 -13.98
C PRO A 718 -28.35 -43.54 -12.50
N VAL A 719 -29.45 -43.11 -11.89
CA VAL A 719 -29.53 -42.61 -10.51
C VAL A 719 -29.10 -43.66 -9.48
N ASP A 720 -29.53 -44.91 -9.71
CA ASP A 720 -29.28 -46.07 -8.83
C ASP A 720 -28.03 -46.87 -9.23
N ALA A 721 -27.18 -46.33 -10.11
CA ALA A 721 -25.86 -46.89 -10.33
C ALA A 721 -25.08 -46.90 -9.01
N VAL A 722 -24.25 -47.93 -8.82
CA VAL A 722 -23.37 -48.08 -7.64
C VAL A 722 -21.90 -48.16 -8.06
N ASP A 723 -21.04 -47.61 -7.20
CA ASP A 723 -19.58 -47.75 -7.27
C ASP A 723 -19.11 -49.14 -6.82
N GLN A 724 -17.80 -49.39 -6.92
CA GLN A 724 -17.17 -50.66 -6.50
C GLN A 724 -17.43 -51.01 -5.01
N SER A 725 -17.71 -50.00 -4.16
CA SER A 725 -18.05 -50.16 -2.74
C SER A 725 -19.55 -50.30 -2.46
N GLY A 726 -20.38 -50.42 -3.50
CA GLY A 726 -21.83 -50.52 -3.40
C GLY A 726 -22.53 -49.19 -3.08
N ARG A 727 -21.82 -48.05 -3.18
CA ARG A 727 -22.40 -46.73 -2.87
C ARG A 727 -23.03 -46.13 -4.11
N SER A 728 -24.29 -45.70 -3.99
CA SER A 728 -24.96 -44.89 -5.02
C SER A 728 -24.57 -43.41 -4.91
N ALA A 729 -24.91 -42.62 -5.94
CA ALA A 729 -24.71 -41.17 -5.92
C ALA A 729 -25.35 -40.49 -4.69
N LEU A 730 -26.55 -40.94 -4.30
CA LEU A 730 -27.24 -40.44 -3.10
C LEU A 730 -26.45 -40.68 -1.81
N MET A 731 -25.79 -41.84 -1.68
CA MET A 731 -24.94 -42.13 -0.51
C MET A 731 -23.75 -41.19 -0.43
N MET A 732 -23.13 -40.85 -1.56
CA MET A 732 -22.01 -39.91 -1.59
C MET A 732 -22.45 -38.48 -1.23
N ALA A 733 -23.60 -38.04 -1.74
CA ALA A 733 -24.20 -36.76 -1.38
C ALA A 733 -24.56 -36.71 0.12
N ALA A 734 -25.12 -37.79 0.68
CA ALA A 734 -25.45 -37.91 2.09
C ALA A 734 -24.21 -37.95 3.00
N GLU A 735 -23.10 -38.57 2.56
CA GLU A 735 -21.83 -38.59 3.30
C GLU A 735 -21.20 -37.19 3.41
N ARG A 736 -21.22 -36.43 2.31
CA ARG A 736 -20.63 -35.08 2.25
C ARG A 736 -21.54 -34.00 2.84
N GLY A 737 -22.85 -34.20 2.79
CA GLY A 737 -23.86 -33.22 3.18
C GLY A 737 -24.23 -32.25 2.05
N ALA A 738 -24.29 -32.75 0.82
CA ALA A 738 -24.56 -31.95 -0.38
C ALA A 738 -26.05 -31.59 -0.52
N VAL A 739 -26.33 -30.40 -1.06
CA VAL A 739 -27.70 -29.94 -1.37
C VAL A 739 -28.37 -30.83 -2.43
N GLY A 740 -27.57 -31.43 -3.32
CA GLY A 740 -28.02 -32.40 -4.34
C GLY A 740 -28.76 -33.64 -3.81
N VAL A 741 -28.72 -33.93 -2.50
CA VAL A 741 -29.59 -34.96 -1.87
C VAL A 741 -31.07 -34.72 -2.19
N ALA A 742 -31.53 -33.47 -2.18
CA ALA A 742 -32.91 -33.14 -2.49
C ALA A 742 -33.28 -33.46 -3.95
N LEU A 743 -32.39 -33.15 -4.90
CA LEU A 743 -32.59 -33.44 -6.32
C LEU A 743 -32.61 -34.94 -6.60
N LEU A 744 -31.61 -35.69 -6.11
CA LEU A 744 -31.53 -37.14 -6.29
C LEU A 744 -32.76 -37.85 -5.70
N THR A 745 -33.24 -37.40 -4.54
CA THR A 745 -34.46 -37.94 -3.93
C THR A 745 -35.73 -37.56 -4.72
N SER A 746 -35.76 -36.38 -5.36
CA SER A 746 -36.85 -36.00 -6.27
C SER A 746 -36.84 -36.78 -7.60
N ALA A 747 -35.67 -37.23 -8.04
CA ALA A 747 -35.45 -38.08 -9.21
C ALA A 747 -35.67 -39.58 -8.93
N SER A 748 -36.45 -39.91 -7.88
CA SER A 748 -36.83 -41.28 -7.50
C SER A 748 -35.69 -42.25 -7.19
N ALA A 749 -34.54 -41.77 -6.70
CA ALA A 749 -33.43 -42.61 -6.23
C ALA A 749 -33.88 -43.63 -5.16
N ASP A 750 -33.39 -44.87 -5.26
CA ASP A 750 -33.68 -45.93 -4.30
C ASP A 750 -32.97 -45.70 -2.95
N LEU A 751 -33.78 -45.39 -1.93
CA LEU A 751 -33.36 -45.13 -0.55
C LEU A 751 -33.00 -46.41 0.22
N SER A 752 -33.32 -47.58 -0.33
CA SER A 752 -33.13 -48.90 0.30
C SER A 752 -31.75 -49.52 0.03
N LEU A 753 -31.02 -49.01 -0.97
CA LEU A 753 -29.65 -49.44 -1.29
C LEU A 753 -28.72 -49.37 -0.07
N THR A 754 -27.74 -50.28 -0.03
CA THR A 754 -26.74 -50.37 1.05
C THR A 754 -25.32 -50.49 0.51
N ASP A 755 -24.37 -49.80 1.15
CA ASP A 755 -22.93 -49.99 0.88
C ASP A 755 -22.43 -51.40 1.33
N GLN A 756 -21.17 -51.73 1.03
CA GLN A 756 -20.52 -52.97 1.50
C GLN A 756 -20.55 -53.20 3.04
N LYS A 757 -20.86 -52.17 3.83
CA LYS A 757 -20.98 -52.22 5.30
C LYS A 757 -22.44 -52.22 5.76
N GLY A 758 -23.41 -52.39 4.87
CA GLY A 758 -24.84 -52.39 5.16
C GLY A 758 -25.43 -51.01 5.49
N ASN A 759 -24.70 -49.91 5.25
CA ASN A 759 -25.20 -48.57 5.50
C ASN A 759 -26.08 -48.09 4.35
N THR A 760 -27.30 -47.64 4.65
CA THR A 760 -28.11 -46.83 3.73
C THR A 760 -27.65 -45.37 3.74
N ALA A 761 -28.11 -44.55 2.78
CA ALA A 761 -27.82 -43.11 2.75
C ALA A 761 -28.16 -42.39 4.09
N LEU A 762 -29.23 -42.82 4.77
CA LEU A 762 -29.61 -42.29 6.08
C LEU A 762 -28.60 -42.62 7.19
N HIS A 763 -28.01 -43.84 7.17
CA HIS A 763 -26.94 -44.20 8.11
C HIS A 763 -25.71 -43.32 7.91
N LEU A 764 -25.32 -43.06 6.66
CA LEU A 764 -24.15 -42.23 6.32
C LEU A 764 -24.36 -40.76 6.74
N ALA A 765 -25.53 -40.17 6.45
CA ALA A 765 -25.88 -38.82 6.91
C ALA A 765 -25.83 -38.69 8.44
N CYS A 766 -26.37 -39.68 9.17
CA CYS A 766 -26.33 -39.71 10.63
C CYS A 766 -24.89 -39.90 11.16
N SER A 767 -24.10 -40.77 10.54
CA SER A 767 -22.70 -41.04 10.93
C SER A 767 -21.78 -39.84 10.73
N LYS A 768 -22.01 -39.04 9.69
CA LYS A 768 -21.22 -37.83 9.37
C LYS A 768 -21.77 -36.54 9.97
N GLY A 769 -22.80 -36.63 10.80
CA GLY A 769 -23.38 -35.49 11.52
C GLY A 769 -24.14 -34.50 10.63
N LYS A 770 -24.72 -34.94 9.51
CA LYS A 770 -25.39 -34.07 8.52
C LYS A 770 -26.89 -33.97 8.82
N GLU A 771 -27.25 -33.12 9.79
CA GLU A 771 -28.63 -33.01 10.31
C GLU A 771 -29.65 -32.70 9.20
N ASP A 772 -29.39 -31.68 8.38
CA ASP A 772 -30.32 -31.25 7.32
C ASP A 772 -30.53 -32.31 6.23
N CYS A 773 -29.46 -32.96 5.78
CA CYS A 773 -29.55 -34.05 4.80
C CYS A 773 -30.30 -35.26 5.36
N ALA A 774 -30.08 -35.60 6.63
CA ALA A 774 -30.83 -36.67 7.30
C ALA A 774 -32.32 -36.32 7.42
N LEU A 775 -32.67 -35.06 7.72
CA LEU A 775 -34.05 -34.58 7.76
C LEU A 775 -34.71 -34.57 6.39
N LEU A 776 -34.01 -34.18 5.31
CA LEU A 776 -34.52 -34.21 3.94
C LEU A 776 -34.80 -35.64 3.46
N ILE A 777 -33.88 -36.58 3.73
CA ILE A 777 -34.09 -38.01 3.45
C ILE A 777 -35.29 -38.53 4.25
N LEU A 778 -35.42 -38.17 5.53
CA LEU A 778 -36.57 -38.54 6.35
C LEU A 778 -37.88 -37.96 5.82
N GLU A 779 -37.92 -36.69 5.40
CA GLU A 779 -39.14 -36.07 4.86
C GLU A 779 -39.70 -36.87 3.68
N LYS A 780 -38.83 -37.31 2.76
CA LYS A 780 -39.20 -38.03 1.54
C LYS A 780 -39.30 -39.55 1.69
N LEU A 781 -38.84 -40.14 2.79
CA LEU A 781 -38.96 -41.58 3.06
C LEU A 781 -40.42 -42.02 3.23
N PRO A 782 -40.98 -42.87 2.35
CA PRO A 782 -42.33 -43.40 2.53
C PRO A 782 -42.38 -44.56 3.54
N ASP A 783 -41.30 -45.35 3.63
CA ASP A 783 -41.27 -46.60 4.39
C ASP A 783 -40.59 -46.49 5.75
N THR A 784 -41.29 -47.01 6.78
CA THR A 784 -40.77 -47.10 8.16
C THR A 784 -39.79 -48.26 8.38
N THR A 785 -39.51 -49.06 7.34
CA THR A 785 -38.58 -50.19 7.37
C THR A 785 -37.12 -49.71 7.44
N ILE A 786 -36.76 -48.70 6.64
CA ILE A 786 -35.40 -48.14 6.56
C ILE A 786 -34.99 -47.48 7.90
N VAL A 787 -35.95 -46.93 8.65
CA VAL A 787 -35.73 -46.38 10.01
C VAL A 787 -35.30 -47.47 11.02
N LYS A 788 -35.62 -48.74 10.74
CA LYS A 788 -35.31 -49.91 11.58
C LYS A 788 -34.21 -50.81 10.99
N ALA A 789 -33.70 -50.48 9.80
CA ALA A 789 -32.58 -51.19 9.19
C ALA A 789 -31.34 -51.09 10.09
N THR A 790 -30.50 -52.12 10.03
CA THR A 790 -29.24 -52.19 10.77
C THR A 790 -28.09 -52.41 9.79
N ASN A 791 -27.00 -51.67 9.97
CA ASN A 791 -25.76 -51.92 9.24
C ASN A 791 -25.04 -53.19 9.75
N SER A 792 -23.87 -53.51 9.18
CA SER A 792 -23.07 -54.69 9.57
C SER A 792 -22.60 -54.70 11.03
N ALA A 793 -22.61 -53.57 11.73
CA ALA A 793 -22.32 -53.45 13.16
C ALA A 793 -23.59 -53.50 14.05
N LEU A 794 -24.73 -53.94 13.47
CA LEU A 794 -26.06 -53.95 14.08
C LEU A 794 -26.60 -52.56 14.51
N GLN A 795 -25.97 -51.49 14.05
CA GLN A 795 -26.37 -50.12 14.39
C GLN A 795 -27.50 -49.67 13.47
N THR A 796 -28.58 -49.16 14.07
CA THR A 796 -29.66 -48.44 13.37
C THR A 796 -29.29 -46.96 13.16
N PRO A 797 -29.99 -46.20 12.29
CA PRO A 797 -29.76 -44.77 12.13
C PRO A 797 -29.88 -43.99 13.44
N LEU A 798 -30.71 -44.45 14.38
CA LEU A 798 -30.87 -43.86 15.71
C LEU A 798 -29.60 -43.98 16.57
N HIS A 799 -28.86 -45.09 16.50
CA HIS A 799 -27.57 -45.21 17.21
C HIS A 799 -26.58 -44.14 16.73
N LEU A 800 -26.47 -43.99 15.40
CA LEU A 800 -25.57 -43.05 14.75
C LEU A 800 -25.99 -41.59 14.99
N ALA A 801 -27.29 -41.28 14.89
CA ALA A 801 -27.81 -39.94 15.14
C ALA A 801 -27.64 -39.49 16.60
N VAL A 802 -27.81 -40.40 17.57
CA VAL A 802 -27.58 -40.13 18.99
C VAL A 802 -26.07 -39.97 19.29
N HIS A 803 -25.21 -40.80 18.69
CA HIS A 803 -23.75 -40.66 18.82
C HIS A 803 -23.24 -39.32 18.25
N SER A 804 -23.73 -38.91 17.09
CA SER A 804 -23.39 -37.63 16.43
C SER A 804 -24.11 -36.41 17.01
N GLY A 805 -24.98 -36.57 18.01
CA GLY A 805 -25.68 -35.45 18.67
C GLY A 805 -26.82 -34.77 17.89
N LEU A 806 -27.38 -35.43 16.87
CA LEU A 806 -28.36 -34.86 15.93
C LEU A 806 -29.78 -34.74 16.52
N LYS A 807 -29.99 -33.71 17.35
CA LYS A 807 -31.17 -33.54 18.20
C LYS A 807 -32.51 -33.56 17.44
N GLN A 808 -32.60 -32.94 16.27
CA GLN A 808 -33.84 -32.88 15.49
C GLN A 808 -34.04 -34.18 14.70
N THR A 809 -32.98 -34.72 14.08
CA THR A 809 -33.03 -36.04 13.44
C THR A 809 -33.45 -37.13 14.42
N VAL A 810 -32.93 -37.12 15.65
CA VAL A 810 -33.33 -38.06 16.72
C VAL A 810 -34.82 -37.95 17.06
N LYS A 811 -35.38 -36.74 17.16
CA LYS A 811 -36.83 -36.57 17.38
C LYS A 811 -37.66 -37.14 16.24
N GLU A 812 -37.25 -36.92 14.99
CA GLU A 812 -38.00 -37.37 13.82
C GLU A 812 -37.84 -38.88 13.56
N LEU A 813 -36.68 -39.47 13.89
CA LEU A 813 -36.53 -40.92 13.94
C LEU A 813 -37.46 -41.54 14.99
N LEU A 814 -37.59 -40.92 16.17
CA LEU A 814 -38.49 -41.38 17.23
C LEU A 814 -39.97 -41.18 16.87
N SER A 815 -40.35 -40.06 16.22
CA SER A 815 -41.72 -39.83 15.75
C SER A 815 -42.16 -40.87 14.72
N ARG A 816 -41.22 -41.32 13.87
CA ARG A 816 -41.41 -42.38 12.86
C ARG A 816 -41.19 -43.81 13.38
N GLY A 817 -41.05 -44.00 14.70
CA GLY A 817 -41.05 -45.33 15.32
C GLY A 817 -39.71 -46.08 15.29
N ALA A 818 -38.58 -45.37 15.31
CA ALA A 818 -37.27 -45.97 15.58
C ALA A 818 -37.24 -46.64 16.96
N SER A 819 -36.71 -47.86 17.04
CA SER A 819 -36.64 -48.62 18.30
C SER A 819 -35.45 -48.18 19.17
N VAL A 820 -35.74 -47.79 20.40
CA VAL A 820 -34.73 -47.45 21.44
C VAL A 820 -34.13 -48.68 22.14
N GLN A 821 -34.57 -49.89 21.79
CA GLN A 821 -34.19 -51.14 22.46
C GLN A 821 -33.31 -52.07 21.60
N VAL A 822 -33.01 -51.70 20.35
CA VAL A 822 -32.05 -52.46 19.52
C VAL A 822 -30.66 -52.32 20.14
N LEU A 823 -29.84 -53.37 20.02
CA LEU A 823 -28.47 -53.41 20.53
C LEU A 823 -27.50 -53.44 19.35
N ASP A 824 -26.41 -52.68 19.46
CA ASP A 824 -25.28 -52.74 18.53
C ASP A 824 -24.38 -53.97 18.79
N GLU A 825 -23.31 -54.13 17.99
CA GLU A 825 -22.28 -55.17 18.17
C GLU A 825 -21.64 -55.19 19.58
N ASN A 826 -21.62 -54.04 20.29
CA ASN A 826 -21.11 -53.96 21.66
C ASN A 826 -22.14 -54.33 22.73
N GLY A 827 -23.42 -54.54 22.36
CA GLY A 827 -24.52 -54.79 23.28
C GLY A 827 -25.11 -53.52 23.88
N PHE A 828 -24.87 -52.34 23.29
CA PHE A 828 -25.39 -51.06 23.77
C PHE A 828 -26.65 -50.63 23.01
N THR A 829 -27.62 -50.09 23.74
CA THR A 829 -28.77 -49.37 23.17
C THR A 829 -28.34 -48.01 22.61
N PRO A 830 -29.14 -47.34 21.73
CA PRO A 830 -28.82 -46.02 21.20
C PRO A 830 -28.49 -44.97 22.27
N ALA A 831 -29.16 -45.03 23.42
CA ALA A 831 -28.94 -44.13 24.55
C ALA A 831 -27.62 -44.35 25.31
N LEU A 832 -26.99 -45.52 25.16
CA LEU A 832 -25.68 -45.85 25.72
C LEU A 832 -24.55 -45.64 24.70
N ALA A 833 -24.86 -45.75 23.40
CA ALA A 833 -23.93 -45.53 22.30
C ALA A 833 -23.42 -44.07 22.15
N CYS A 834 -23.99 -43.11 22.88
CA CYS A 834 -23.45 -41.75 22.98
C CYS A 834 -22.20 -41.63 23.86
N ALA A 835 -21.85 -42.65 24.63
CA ALA A 835 -20.71 -42.61 25.53
C ALA A 835 -19.38 -42.59 24.76
N PRO A 836 -18.41 -41.75 25.14
CA PRO A 836 -17.12 -41.62 24.43
C PRO A 836 -16.18 -42.81 24.61
N SER A 837 -16.46 -43.71 25.56
CA SER A 837 -15.73 -44.97 25.73
C SER A 837 -16.64 -46.09 26.22
N LYS A 838 -16.22 -47.34 25.99
CA LYS A 838 -16.93 -48.54 26.45
C LYS A 838 -17.06 -48.61 27.97
N GLU A 839 -16.07 -48.11 28.69
CA GLU A 839 -16.05 -48.01 30.16
C GLU A 839 -17.08 -46.98 30.63
N VAL A 840 -17.17 -45.82 29.97
CA VAL A 840 -18.20 -44.80 30.28
C VAL A 840 -19.60 -45.33 29.95
N ALA A 841 -19.77 -46.05 28.83
CA ALA A 841 -21.02 -46.73 28.49
C ALA A 841 -21.44 -47.73 29.57
N ASN A 842 -20.50 -48.56 30.06
CA ASN A 842 -20.74 -49.52 31.13
C ASN A 842 -21.09 -48.82 32.47
N CYS A 843 -20.42 -47.71 32.80
CA CYS A 843 -20.76 -46.90 33.98
C CYS A 843 -22.15 -46.29 33.86
N LEU A 844 -22.53 -45.75 32.69
CA LEU A 844 -23.88 -45.23 32.43
C LEU A 844 -24.93 -46.34 32.48
N ALA A 845 -24.63 -47.53 31.96
CA ALA A 845 -25.52 -48.70 32.04
C ALA A 845 -25.75 -49.14 33.50
N LEU A 846 -24.71 -49.16 34.33
CA LEU A 846 -24.82 -49.41 35.78
C LEU A 846 -25.67 -48.34 36.47
N ILE A 847 -25.45 -47.06 36.18
CA ILE A 847 -26.24 -45.96 36.73
C ILE A 847 -27.71 -46.08 36.32
N LEU A 848 -28.00 -46.29 35.02
CA LEU A 848 -29.36 -46.44 34.51
C LEU A 848 -30.07 -47.68 35.10
N ALA A 849 -29.35 -48.79 35.28
CA ALA A 849 -29.87 -49.99 35.95
C ALA A 849 -30.23 -49.74 37.44
N THR A 850 -29.54 -48.81 38.12
CA THR A 850 -29.91 -48.38 39.48
C THR A 850 -30.98 -47.28 39.52
N MET A 851 -31.09 -46.47 38.46
CA MET A 851 -32.04 -45.35 38.33
C MET A 851 -33.43 -45.77 37.85
N MET A 852 -33.63 -47.03 37.46
CA MET A 852 -34.96 -47.60 37.18
C MET A 852 -35.46 -48.44 38.37
N PRO A 853 -36.08 -47.83 39.40
CA PRO A 853 -36.81 -48.59 40.40
C PRO A 853 -38.08 -49.19 39.77
N PHE A 854 -38.18 -50.51 39.80
CA PHE A 854 -39.40 -51.32 39.76
C PHE A 854 -40.69 -50.64 39.25
N CYS A 855 -40.89 -50.57 37.93
CA CYS A 855 -42.25 -50.68 37.40
C CYS A 855 -42.73 -52.12 37.60
N SER A 856 -43.52 -52.32 38.66
CA SER A 856 -44.12 -53.62 39.01
C SER A 856 -45.24 -54.03 38.03
N PRO A 857 -45.65 -55.31 37.98
CA PRO A 857 -46.16 -55.90 36.74
C PRO A 857 -47.68 -55.87 36.59
N CYS A 858 -48.14 -55.66 35.35
CA CYS A 858 -49.44 -56.09 34.84
C CYS A 858 -49.28 -56.62 33.40
N SER A 859 -49.56 -57.91 33.19
CA SER A 859 -49.79 -58.61 31.90
C SER A 859 -49.00 -58.11 30.66
N SER A 860 -48.02 -58.84 30.12
CA SER A 860 -48.17 -60.21 29.61
C SER A 860 -46.87 -61.02 29.68
N GLY A 861 -46.97 -62.35 29.65
CA GLY A 861 -45.90 -63.25 30.05
C GLY A 861 -44.66 -63.29 29.13
N ALA A 862 -43.52 -62.88 29.67
CA ALA A 862 -42.17 -63.28 29.26
C ALA A 862 -41.28 -63.39 30.53
N PRO A 863 -40.28 -64.29 30.57
CA PRO A 863 -39.57 -64.61 31.82
C PRO A 863 -38.65 -63.48 32.30
N SER A 864 -38.60 -63.29 33.62
CA SER A 864 -37.86 -62.22 34.31
C SER A 864 -36.32 -62.29 34.12
N PRO A 865 -35.62 -61.14 34.06
CA PRO A 865 -34.16 -61.06 33.84
C PRO A 865 -33.34 -61.38 35.11
N GLY A 866 -33.58 -62.54 35.74
CA GLY A 866 -32.83 -63.06 36.88
C GLY A 866 -31.90 -64.24 36.57
N ALA A 867 -31.90 -64.74 35.33
CA ALA A 867 -31.30 -66.03 34.97
C ALA A 867 -29.91 -65.95 34.29
N LEU A 868 -29.51 -64.81 33.73
CA LEU A 868 -28.30 -64.70 32.89
C LEU A 868 -26.97 -64.51 33.64
N LEU A 869 -26.98 -64.31 34.96
CA LEU A 869 -25.77 -64.13 35.78
C LEU A 869 -25.27 -65.43 36.46
N ARG A 870 -25.74 -66.61 36.02
CA ARG A 870 -25.32 -67.93 36.55
C ARG A 870 -24.78 -68.89 35.49
N SER A 871 -23.99 -68.41 34.52
CA SER A 871 -23.23 -69.28 33.63
C SER A 871 -21.93 -68.64 33.11
N LEU A 872 -20.97 -68.38 34.01
CA LEU A 872 -19.57 -68.20 33.66
C LEU A 872 -18.69 -69.07 34.57
N PRO A 873 -17.78 -69.90 34.04
CA PRO A 873 -16.91 -70.75 34.85
C PRO A 873 -15.79 -69.93 35.51
N ARG A 874 -15.45 -70.28 36.76
CA ARG A 874 -14.29 -69.74 37.47
C ARG A 874 -12.99 -70.30 36.90
N GLN A 875 -12.01 -69.43 36.60
CA GLN A 875 -10.60 -69.71 36.87
C GLN A 875 -9.91 -68.48 37.45
N ALA A 876 -8.89 -68.73 38.27
CA ALA A 876 -8.15 -67.75 39.06
C ALA A 876 -6.62 -68.02 38.89
N PRO A 877 -5.68 -67.29 39.53
CA PRO A 877 -4.75 -66.47 38.76
C PRO A 877 -3.27 -66.87 38.90
N LYS A 878 -2.42 -66.30 38.04
CA LYS A 878 -0.94 -66.12 38.13
C LYS A 878 -0.48 -65.32 36.90
N GLY A 879 0.42 -64.33 36.95
CA GLY A 879 1.03 -63.64 38.09
C GLY A 879 2.42 -63.07 37.74
N SER A 880 2.67 -61.78 38.05
CA SER A 880 3.99 -61.09 38.04
C SER A 880 4.68 -60.94 36.66
N GLN A 881 5.55 -59.96 36.37
CA GLN A 881 6.24 -58.92 37.16
C GLN A 881 6.22 -57.55 36.44
N GLY A 882 6.51 -56.45 37.17
CA GLY A 882 6.97 -55.18 36.57
C GLY A 882 8.51 -55.16 36.40
N PRO A 883 9.21 -54.00 36.32
CA PRO A 883 8.75 -52.65 36.71
C PRO A 883 9.16 -51.45 35.80
N ARG A 884 8.55 -50.28 36.07
CA ARG A 884 9.07 -48.86 36.04
C ARG A 884 10.17 -48.53 35.00
N GLY A 885 9.96 -47.63 34.02
CA GLY A 885 9.74 -46.15 34.16
C GLY A 885 11.08 -45.39 33.92
N PRO A 886 11.18 -44.03 33.94
CA PRO A 886 10.19 -42.94 33.84
C PRO A 886 10.53 -41.99 32.63
N SER A 887 10.35 -40.66 32.78
CA SER A 887 10.80 -39.55 31.88
C SER A 887 10.08 -39.40 30.53
N SER A 888 10.02 -38.20 29.91
CA SER A 888 10.05 -36.81 30.40
C SER A 888 9.61 -35.89 29.25
N GLU A 889 9.47 -34.59 29.51
CA GLU A 889 9.25 -33.55 28.49
C GLU A 889 10.26 -33.64 27.34
N GLY A 890 9.77 -33.43 26.12
CA GLY A 890 10.56 -33.40 24.90
C GLY A 890 9.80 -32.65 23.80
N THR A 891 10.03 -31.34 23.72
CA THR A 891 9.55 -30.52 22.60
C THR A 891 10.37 -30.84 21.35
N THR A 892 9.75 -31.48 20.35
CA THR A 892 10.32 -31.60 19.00
C THR A 892 9.28 -31.16 17.98
N THR A 893 9.56 -30.03 17.34
CA THR A 893 8.92 -29.59 16.11
C THR A 893 9.57 -30.30 14.93
N GLU A 894 8.82 -31.14 14.23
CA GLU A 894 9.03 -31.59 12.84
C GLU A 894 7.61 -31.89 12.33
N ASN A 895 7.10 -31.21 11.30
CA ASN A 895 7.43 -31.33 9.88
C ASN A 895 7.04 -32.68 9.27
N ASP A 896 6.62 -32.58 8.01
CA ASP A 896 6.20 -33.62 7.06
C ASP A 896 4.71 -34.05 7.15
N SER A 897 3.99 -34.21 6.04
CA SER A 897 4.18 -33.72 4.66
C SER A 897 2.84 -33.87 3.90
N ASP A 898 2.83 -33.47 2.62
CA ASP A 898 1.86 -33.88 1.60
C ASP A 898 0.41 -33.37 1.78
N SER A 899 0.04 -32.22 1.20
CA SER A 899 -0.18 -31.97 -0.23
C SER A 899 -1.43 -32.66 -0.79
N GLU A 900 -2.41 -31.86 -1.22
CA GLU A 900 -3.06 -31.98 -2.54
C GLU A 900 -4.05 -30.80 -2.71
N THR A 901 -3.60 -29.76 -3.41
CA THR A 901 -4.47 -28.73 -3.98
C THR A 901 -3.79 -28.25 -5.26
N PHE A 902 -4.31 -28.72 -6.39
CA PHE A 902 -3.91 -28.36 -7.75
C PHE A 902 -5.17 -28.27 -8.61
#